data_AF-A0A3D1EWX3-F1
#
_entry.id   AF-A0A3D1EWX3-F1
#
_cell.length_a   1.000
_cell.length_b   1.000
_cell.length_c   1.000
_cell.angle_alpha   90.00
_cell.angle_beta   90.00
_cell.angle_gamma   90.00
#
_symmetry.space_group_name_H-M   'P 1'
#
loop_
_entity.id
_entity.type
_entity.pdbx_description
1 polymer ?
#
loop_
_entity_poly.entity_id
_entity_poly.type
_entity_poly.pdbx_seq_one_letter_code
_entity_poly.pdbx_strand_id
1 'polypeptide(L)'
;MSTLIRVLVLLLCVLLVNAGKAQSQIPSQPQPLVSMLIKDASAVIKPGPRPTYIAELAKLGIIADLSGGTTHQKLTFKQLMKYSVLLMSDYTFVHGQPGYDADELAMLLDRYMQEGGSILYIGTRRMNYVNEHDKTNQWLEKHGAQFRWATIEDPEHSYTNLPESPHQRKGVIYTTNIAKHPLTEGVKTLFFRTQIFRTPYLRPLTVSDDWTVLVRTMPTANIIECTREAPKVTIKTRPETAVQEASPLLAVRQVGKGRLALLGHDPGPFIYNLGQPAIGAICSENGDGIRKPDWLPLLRNLAVWLSEPARQTGVPGSTLAKVDIQFRSDWGTRHPIDWDKPDIAWGDEEINRLFGVHSPAWSIQTWRDMAAGKYKPMRILVGARTQLSGGKGSVEDWKQAALKAGYVGVVFREDILSLTRKQWEDFQDQCRAATDDHFVAFPGQQYKEWEGNQFMRFNWNINWHNKNRLTEDGKAVREQLDFFFDQRTKSGGVGLPANFPMLVKGNPAPWWSYRAYDAFPVAVYQDGERIEDNLAQWEQLIDRIEYVSPMAVHLLDDPVQVARASDEFNLYLLAPDVKHLRTDPTWNLRAVGLGRPNNASTYVSNGPVIEAFLPLAVNRTTLGASGVHGSYQWQLLIRARSEFPIARVEVWAGSEMIRCYRPNSTKVHQVMDEVHDRQRGVWLKIVDSQGREAYTTSTNSHDKMFYLQWCADHCNQLGAGMGVDENGDPSGFGIATHVRLKFSGGTGPGASHDDAKRYIPWGTDTGIPSLGLQATVELHTKQGKMPRKNEDLIPDMRMKHNNRTTWITRQVVNHVARRDIYLGKHATKPYDKKYFCSWGAYFKLEDLKGMQVTHDDLDFHRDANEPAFQWVNGNILFNTSTDLEKSKTWNLELGRSDWLGDIKGWRVNGTILGDYEQVTKTLGKGGYFSFANPLGNGTIFALDDTFTVHRIVRKDGSASCIFYGNNLGAKQYATGDSQPYGYLLMRWPVGIPLADGLDQQVADLLFGSQRGQLAAVRGKVLDVPFGFKVKPTEGAFTGAIPAMSLKMGLPLQVTSVNPKWPAGLWWDGKAFYEPLAPDQEGTLWTQLKPQKHHGTFTAGNLITCDQPDMLIRLFQKTQGWQVLVHNPTNQDLTVNVTGVIGGPVPGKIATATIPAGTDWKINVSK
;
A
#
# COMPACT_ATOMS: atom_id res chain seq x y z
N MET A 1 -42.77 -37.01 53.07
CA MET A 1 -42.60 -37.52 51.68
C MET A 1 -42.70 -36.40 50.64
N SER A 2 -43.62 -35.43 50.76
CA SER A 2 -43.74 -34.31 49.78
C SER A 2 -42.55 -33.33 49.78
N THR A 3 -41.90 -33.11 50.92
CA THR A 3 -40.70 -32.25 51.00
C THR A 3 -39.47 -32.90 50.35
N LEU A 4 -39.35 -34.23 50.43
CA LEU A 4 -38.25 -34.97 49.79
C LEU A 4 -38.38 -34.96 48.27
N ILE A 5 -39.62 -35.03 47.75
CA ILE A 5 -39.92 -34.93 46.32
C ILE A 5 -39.64 -33.51 45.81
N ARG A 6 -39.95 -32.46 46.58
CA ARG A 6 -39.64 -31.06 46.19
C ARG A 6 -38.13 -30.78 46.17
N VAL A 7 -37.36 -31.36 47.09
CA VAL A 7 -35.90 -31.24 47.09
C VAL A 7 -35.29 -32.05 45.95
N LEU A 8 -35.80 -33.25 45.63
CA LEU A 8 -35.36 -34.03 44.46
C LEU A 8 -35.70 -33.34 43.14
N VAL A 9 -36.86 -32.70 43.02
CA VAL A 9 -37.25 -31.93 41.83
C VAL A 9 -36.40 -30.66 41.70
N LEU A 10 -36.07 -29.97 42.79
CA LEU A 10 -35.13 -28.83 42.74
C LEU A 10 -33.70 -29.27 42.38
N LEU A 11 -33.23 -30.41 42.91
CA LEU A 11 -31.92 -30.96 42.55
C LEU A 11 -31.89 -31.46 41.10
N LEU A 12 -32.96 -32.05 40.59
CA LEU A 12 -33.09 -32.40 39.17
C LEU A 12 -33.14 -31.15 38.28
N CYS A 13 -33.83 -30.09 38.69
CA CYS A 13 -33.87 -28.84 37.94
C CYS A 13 -32.50 -28.12 37.94
N VAL A 14 -31.75 -28.15 39.04
CA VAL A 14 -30.39 -27.57 39.09
C VAL A 14 -29.39 -28.43 38.31
N LEU A 15 -29.55 -29.76 38.29
CA LEU A 15 -28.74 -30.67 37.46
C LEU A 15 -29.08 -30.54 35.97
N LEU A 16 -30.35 -30.31 35.61
CA LEU A 16 -30.78 -30.10 34.22
C LEU A 16 -30.43 -28.70 33.69
N VAL A 17 -30.40 -27.66 34.54
CA VAL A 17 -29.94 -26.31 34.14
C VAL A 17 -28.42 -26.25 33.97
N ASN A 18 -27.65 -27.06 34.70
CA ASN A 18 -26.20 -27.19 34.47
C ASN A 18 -25.83 -28.15 33.32
N ALA A 19 -26.73 -29.06 32.91
CA ALA A 19 -26.58 -29.86 31.69
C ALA A 19 -27.05 -29.12 30.42
N GLY A 20 -27.73 -27.98 30.58
CA GLY A 20 -28.30 -27.15 29.51
C GLY A 20 -27.39 -26.04 28.96
N LYS A 21 -26.11 -25.99 29.35
CA LYS A 21 -25.10 -25.34 28.49
C LYS A 21 -24.76 -26.32 27.38
N ALA A 22 -25.66 -26.41 26.40
CA ALA A 22 -25.31 -26.87 25.08
C ALA A 22 -24.20 -25.95 24.57
N GLN A 23 -22.95 -26.35 24.81
CA GLN A 23 -21.92 -26.19 23.80
C GLN A 23 -22.61 -26.52 22.48
N SER A 24 -22.61 -25.57 21.55
CA SER A 24 -22.77 -25.92 20.16
C SER A 24 -21.88 -27.14 19.95
N GLN A 25 -22.47 -28.31 19.72
CA GLN A 25 -21.75 -29.43 19.17
C GLN A 25 -21.35 -28.96 17.78
N ILE A 26 -20.26 -28.19 17.73
CA ILE A 26 -19.39 -28.15 16.57
C ILE A 26 -19.12 -29.64 16.32
N PRO A 27 -19.56 -30.20 15.18
CA PRO A 27 -19.33 -31.61 14.89
C PRO A 27 -17.88 -31.90 15.20
N SER A 28 -17.63 -32.93 16.03
CA SER A 28 -16.29 -33.30 16.47
C SER A 28 -15.36 -33.23 15.27
N GLN A 29 -14.50 -32.21 15.22
CA GLN A 29 -13.69 -32.02 14.03
C GLN A 29 -12.88 -33.31 13.84
N PRO A 30 -12.86 -33.87 12.61
CA PRO A 30 -12.12 -35.09 12.35
C PRO A 30 -10.69 -34.89 12.87
N GLN A 31 -10.18 -35.88 13.61
CA GLN A 31 -8.83 -35.78 14.12
C GLN A 31 -7.88 -35.48 12.95
N PRO A 32 -7.00 -34.48 13.10
CA PRO A 32 -6.15 -34.03 12.00
C PRO A 32 -5.26 -35.18 11.53
N LEU A 33 -5.19 -35.37 10.22
CA LEU A 33 -4.47 -36.46 9.57
C LEU A 33 -2.95 -36.18 9.49
N VAL A 34 -2.55 -34.90 9.47
CA VAL A 34 -1.18 -34.46 9.19
C VAL A 34 -0.82 -33.20 10.00
N SER A 35 0.36 -33.18 10.63
CA SER A 35 1.00 -31.96 11.15
C SER A 35 2.14 -31.52 10.22
N MET A 36 2.06 -30.29 9.71
CA MET A 36 2.99 -29.76 8.70
C MET A 36 3.61 -28.44 9.14
N LEU A 37 4.94 -28.34 9.15
CA LEU A 37 5.65 -27.07 9.31
C LEU A 37 5.97 -26.48 7.93
N ILE A 38 5.69 -25.20 7.72
CA ILE A 38 6.04 -24.48 6.48
C ILE A 38 7.24 -23.56 6.75
N LYS A 39 8.41 -23.92 6.21
CA LYS A 39 9.64 -23.12 6.26
C LYS A 39 9.58 -22.02 5.19
N ASP A 40 9.81 -20.76 5.58
CA ASP A 40 9.67 -19.53 4.78
C ASP A 40 8.23 -19.05 4.54
N ALA A 41 7.42 -19.07 5.60
CA ALA A 41 6.10 -18.44 5.60
C ALA A 41 6.15 -16.92 5.38
N SER A 42 7.32 -16.27 5.26
CA SER A 42 7.40 -14.81 5.02
C SER A 42 6.71 -14.38 3.71
N ALA A 43 6.64 -15.27 2.71
CA ALA A 43 5.86 -15.08 1.49
C ALA A 43 4.34 -15.22 1.71
N VAL A 44 3.93 -15.99 2.73
CA VAL A 44 2.53 -16.19 3.18
C VAL A 44 2.09 -15.09 4.15
N ILE A 45 3.02 -14.48 4.90
CA ILE A 45 2.73 -13.58 6.03
C ILE A 45 2.69 -12.09 5.61
N LYS A 46 3.05 -11.71 4.38
CA LYS A 46 2.77 -10.37 3.85
C LYS A 46 1.30 -10.24 3.39
N PRO A 47 0.64 -9.12 3.68
CA PRO A 47 -0.10 -8.96 4.93
C PRO A 47 -1.09 -10.12 5.13
N GLY A 48 -0.72 -11.02 6.04
CA GLY A 48 -1.57 -12.05 6.64
C GLY A 48 -1.92 -13.24 5.73
N PRO A 49 -1.71 -14.51 6.17
CA PRO A 49 -2.53 -15.58 5.64
C PRO A 49 -3.99 -15.20 5.91
N ARG A 50 -4.80 -15.05 4.85
CA ARG A 50 -6.25 -15.01 5.05
C ARG A 50 -6.65 -16.31 5.78
N PRO A 51 -7.63 -16.26 6.70
CA PRO A 51 -8.17 -17.45 7.35
C PRO A 51 -8.52 -18.58 6.37
N THR A 52 -8.77 -18.24 5.10
CA THR A 52 -9.06 -19.17 4.01
C THR A 52 -7.94 -20.18 3.75
N TYR A 53 -6.64 -19.83 3.76
CA TYR A 53 -5.57 -20.80 3.44
C TYR A 53 -5.48 -21.93 4.48
N ILE A 54 -5.41 -21.55 5.77
CA ILE A 54 -5.36 -22.53 6.86
C ILE A 54 -6.68 -23.29 6.93
N ALA A 55 -7.82 -22.64 6.65
CA ALA A 55 -9.11 -23.31 6.55
C ALA A 55 -9.15 -24.34 5.40
N GLU A 56 -8.60 -24.03 4.22
CA GLU A 56 -8.54 -24.98 3.10
C GLU A 56 -7.65 -26.18 3.43
N LEU A 57 -6.48 -25.96 4.03
CA LEU A 57 -5.63 -27.07 4.50
C LEU A 57 -6.32 -27.89 5.60
N ALA A 58 -7.01 -27.24 6.53
CA ALA A 58 -7.78 -27.90 7.58
C ALA A 58 -8.93 -28.74 7.00
N LYS A 59 -9.62 -28.27 5.94
CA LYS A 59 -10.63 -29.06 5.20
C LYS A 59 -10.02 -30.32 4.57
N LEU A 60 -8.73 -30.31 4.23
CA LEU A 60 -8.00 -31.49 3.75
C LEU A 60 -7.50 -32.39 4.89
N GLY A 61 -7.68 -31.99 6.15
CA GLY A 61 -7.18 -32.70 7.33
C GLY A 61 -5.72 -32.39 7.69
N ILE A 62 -5.17 -31.27 7.19
CA ILE A 62 -3.79 -30.84 7.42
C ILE A 62 -3.78 -29.68 8.41
N ILE A 63 -3.05 -29.83 9.52
CA ILE A 63 -2.71 -28.72 10.40
C ILE A 63 -1.37 -28.16 9.96
N ALA A 64 -1.39 -26.96 9.37
CA ALA A 64 -0.20 -26.24 8.99
C ALA A 64 0.22 -25.26 10.09
N ASP A 65 1.49 -25.32 10.47
CA ASP A 65 2.14 -24.38 11.37
C ASP A 65 3.08 -23.46 10.58
N LEU A 66 2.90 -22.15 10.76
CA LEU A 66 3.69 -21.09 10.14
C LEU A 66 4.70 -20.46 11.13
N SER A 67 4.63 -20.83 12.41
CA SER A 67 5.34 -20.17 13.53
C SER A 67 6.85 -20.46 13.55
N GLY A 68 7.26 -21.60 13.01
CA GLY A 68 8.63 -22.10 13.06
C GLY A 68 9.57 -21.59 11.97
N GLY A 69 9.12 -20.69 11.09
CA GLY A 69 9.87 -20.33 9.88
C GLY A 69 9.79 -18.86 9.49
N THR A 70 9.79 -17.91 10.44
CA THR A 70 10.15 -16.54 10.08
C THR A 70 11.61 -16.54 9.65
N THR A 71 11.96 -15.66 8.72
CA THR A 71 13.28 -15.58 8.10
C THR A 71 14.46 -15.47 9.09
N HIS A 72 14.24 -15.30 10.39
CA HIS A 72 15.29 -14.97 11.35
C HIS A 72 15.64 -16.07 12.36
N GLN A 73 14.92 -17.20 12.41
CA GLN A 73 15.20 -18.26 13.41
C GLN A 73 15.79 -19.53 12.80
N LYS A 74 16.86 -20.00 13.45
CA LYS A 74 17.49 -21.30 13.18
C LYS A 74 16.52 -22.46 13.53
N LEU A 75 16.08 -23.25 12.55
CA LEU A 75 15.34 -24.51 12.74
C LEU A 75 16.12 -25.56 13.55
N THR A 76 15.71 -25.82 14.77
CA THR A 76 16.31 -26.89 15.57
C THR A 76 15.70 -28.25 15.27
N PHE A 77 16.47 -29.31 15.51
CA PHE A 77 15.95 -30.68 15.42
C PHE A 77 14.73 -30.87 16.32
N LYS A 78 14.77 -30.37 17.56
CA LYS A 78 13.65 -30.42 18.51
C LYS A 78 12.38 -29.77 17.97
N GLN A 79 12.49 -28.69 17.19
CA GLN A 79 11.33 -28.08 16.53
C GLN A 79 10.79 -28.96 15.41
N LEU A 80 11.66 -29.49 14.53
CA LEU A 80 11.25 -30.39 13.45
C LEU A 80 10.52 -31.63 13.98
N MET A 81 10.98 -32.18 15.09
CA MET A 81 10.37 -33.38 15.70
C MET A 81 8.91 -33.21 16.16
N LYS A 82 8.39 -31.97 16.21
CA LYS A 82 6.98 -31.68 16.50
C LYS A 82 6.04 -31.92 15.31
N TYR A 83 6.58 -32.05 14.10
CA TYR A 83 5.78 -32.12 12.87
C TYR A 83 6.06 -33.43 12.15
N SER A 84 5.04 -33.97 11.49
CA SER A 84 5.18 -35.16 10.63
C SER A 84 5.74 -34.82 9.25
N VAL A 85 5.47 -33.61 8.77
CA VAL A 85 5.88 -33.13 7.45
C VAL A 85 6.53 -31.75 7.56
N LEU A 86 7.65 -31.56 6.87
CA LEU A 86 8.27 -30.27 6.63
C LEU A 86 8.02 -29.88 5.16
N LEU A 87 7.30 -28.78 4.93
CA LEU A 87 7.23 -28.14 3.61
C LEU A 87 8.29 -27.05 3.55
N MET A 88 9.17 -27.13 2.56
CA MET A 88 10.26 -26.18 2.36
C MET A 88 10.29 -25.73 0.91
N SER A 89 10.41 -24.42 0.69
CA SER A 89 10.67 -23.88 -0.65
C SER A 89 12.12 -23.45 -0.88
N ASP A 90 12.82 -23.09 0.19
CA ASP A 90 14.13 -22.44 0.14
C ASP A 90 15.15 -23.21 1.00
N TYR A 91 16.29 -23.54 0.40
CA TYR A 91 17.36 -24.28 1.06
C TYR A 91 18.18 -23.36 1.98
N THR A 92 18.95 -22.39 1.44
CA THR A 92 19.88 -21.57 2.24
C THR A 92 19.54 -20.08 2.35
N PHE A 93 18.58 -19.57 1.59
CA PHE A 93 18.36 -18.13 1.51
C PHE A 93 17.57 -17.54 2.69
N VAL A 94 18.28 -16.90 3.60
CA VAL A 94 17.75 -15.82 4.47
C VAL A 94 18.48 -14.53 4.07
N HIS A 95 17.73 -13.47 3.78
CA HIS A 95 18.23 -12.14 3.40
C HIS A 95 19.40 -11.62 4.27
N GLY A 96 20.64 -11.95 3.92
CA GLY A 96 21.85 -11.38 4.54
C GLY A 96 22.01 -11.65 6.04
N GLN A 97 21.38 -12.70 6.59
CA GLN A 97 21.50 -13.06 8.00
C GLN A 97 22.11 -14.46 8.17
N PRO A 98 22.92 -14.69 9.22
CA PRO A 98 23.65 -15.93 9.47
C PRO A 98 22.71 -17.04 9.97
N GLY A 99 21.93 -17.63 9.07
CA GLY A 99 20.90 -18.61 9.43
C GLY A 99 21.40 -20.06 9.46
N TYR A 100 21.96 -20.57 8.38
CA TYR A 100 22.53 -21.92 8.33
C TYR A 100 23.70 -21.96 7.37
N ASP A 101 24.74 -22.70 7.75
CA ASP A 101 25.60 -23.29 6.75
C ASP A 101 24.82 -24.36 5.96
N ALA A 102 25.09 -24.48 4.66
CA ALA A 102 24.34 -25.39 3.78
C ALA A 102 24.46 -26.86 4.23
N ASP A 103 25.61 -27.23 4.78
CA ASP A 103 25.88 -28.57 5.27
C ASP A 103 25.22 -28.80 6.63
N GLU A 104 25.21 -27.79 7.52
CA GLU A 104 24.50 -27.84 8.80
C GLU A 104 23.01 -28.14 8.58
N LEU A 105 22.39 -27.46 7.60
CA LEU A 105 20.99 -27.71 7.25
C LEU A 105 20.80 -29.10 6.59
N ALA A 106 21.67 -29.52 5.67
CA ALA A 106 21.62 -30.87 5.09
C ALA A 106 21.58 -31.94 6.19
N MET A 107 22.52 -31.86 7.13
CA MET A 107 22.62 -32.81 8.25
C MET A 107 21.35 -32.84 9.10
N LEU A 108 20.76 -31.67 9.37
CA LEU A 108 19.51 -31.56 10.11
C LEU A 108 18.34 -32.24 9.38
N LEU A 109 18.20 -32.00 8.07
CA LEU A 109 17.13 -32.55 7.24
C LEU A 109 17.27 -34.06 7.07
N ASP A 110 18.50 -34.53 6.84
CA ASP A 110 18.81 -35.96 6.72
C ASP A 110 18.50 -36.67 8.04
N ARG A 111 18.90 -36.09 9.18
CA ARG A 111 18.56 -36.62 10.51
C ARG A 111 17.05 -36.66 10.75
N TYR A 112 16.32 -35.63 10.34
CA TYR A 112 14.86 -35.59 10.46
C TYR A 112 14.19 -36.72 9.66
N MET A 113 14.66 -36.98 8.44
CA MET A 113 14.18 -38.12 7.64
C MET A 113 14.59 -39.47 8.21
N GLN A 114 15.78 -39.59 8.80
CA GLN A 114 16.22 -40.82 9.47
C GLN A 114 15.34 -41.21 10.67
N GLU A 115 14.73 -40.24 11.35
CA GLU A 115 13.82 -40.50 12.47
C GLU A 115 12.35 -40.72 12.06
N GLY A 116 12.02 -40.63 10.77
CA GLY A 116 10.65 -40.85 10.26
C GLY A 116 9.90 -39.57 9.88
N GLY A 117 10.54 -38.41 9.98
CA GLY A 117 10.01 -37.16 9.46
C GLY A 117 10.06 -37.13 7.93
N SER A 118 9.15 -36.41 7.29
CA SER A 118 9.12 -36.35 5.83
C SER A 118 9.19 -34.92 5.30
N ILE A 119 9.72 -34.75 4.09
CA ILE A 119 9.95 -33.44 3.48
C ILE A 119 9.19 -33.34 2.15
N LEU A 120 8.43 -32.26 1.97
CA LEU A 120 7.95 -31.78 0.69
C LEU A 120 8.80 -30.57 0.28
N TYR A 121 9.70 -30.76 -0.68
CA TYR A 121 10.51 -29.68 -1.22
C TYR A 121 9.90 -29.14 -2.51
N ILE A 122 9.60 -27.86 -2.54
CA ILE A 122 8.99 -27.17 -3.69
C ILE A 122 9.99 -26.13 -4.22
N GLY A 123 10.49 -26.31 -5.43
CA GLY A 123 11.52 -25.43 -5.99
C GLY A 123 11.11 -23.95 -6.01
N THR A 124 11.88 -23.05 -5.43
CA THR A 124 11.54 -21.62 -5.34
C THR A 124 12.06 -20.80 -6.53
N ARG A 125 11.45 -19.63 -6.80
CA ARG A 125 12.04 -18.57 -7.64
C ARG A 125 13.45 -18.17 -7.18
N ARG A 126 13.83 -18.41 -5.93
CA ARG A 126 15.21 -18.12 -5.46
C ARG A 126 16.22 -19.16 -5.96
N MET A 127 15.80 -20.32 -6.45
CA MET A 127 16.72 -21.21 -7.18
C MET A 127 17.15 -20.60 -8.51
N ASN A 128 16.65 -19.43 -8.92
CA ASN A 128 17.21 -18.67 -10.03
C ASN A 128 18.58 -18.05 -9.70
N TYR A 129 19.03 -18.13 -8.44
CA TYR A 129 20.41 -17.87 -8.05
C TYR A 129 21.22 -19.16 -8.17
N VAL A 130 22.31 -19.13 -8.97
CA VAL A 130 23.18 -20.29 -9.23
C VAL A 130 23.66 -20.94 -7.92
N ASN A 131 24.11 -20.13 -6.95
CA ASN A 131 24.62 -20.65 -5.68
C ASN A 131 23.55 -21.38 -4.84
N GLU A 132 22.32 -20.86 -4.79
CA GLU A 132 21.22 -21.53 -4.07
C GLU A 132 20.83 -22.85 -4.73
N HIS A 133 20.80 -22.87 -6.06
CA HIS A 133 20.50 -24.08 -6.81
C HIS A 133 21.60 -25.13 -6.68
N ASP A 134 22.86 -24.74 -6.80
CA ASP A 134 23.98 -25.68 -6.71
C ASP A 134 24.06 -26.28 -5.30
N LYS A 135 23.87 -25.48 -4.25
CA LYS A 135 23.78 -25.98 -2.86
C LYS A 135 22.58 -26.91 -2.65
N THR A 136 21.42 -26.57 -3.22
CA THR A 136 20.23 -27.42 -3.16
C THR A 136 20.50 -28.76 -3.86
N ASN A 137 21.05 -28.73 -5.08
CA ASN A 137 21.35 -29.93 -5.85
C ASN A 137 22.48 -30.75 -5.21
N GLN A 138 23.46 -30.14 -4.56
CA GLN A 138 24.50 -30.87 -3.81
C GLN A 138 23.89 -31.73 -2.69
N TRP A 139 22.84 -31.24 -2.02
CA TRP A 139 22.08 -32.04 -1.05
C TRP A 139 21.22 -33.11 -1.75
N LEU A 140 20.48 -32.74 -2.80
CA LEU A 140 19.60 -33.67 -3.52
C LEU A 140 20.35 -34.79 -4.26
N GLU A 141 21.57 -34.56 -4.71
CA GLU A 141 22.43 -35.56 -5.37
C GLU A 141 22.67 -36.77 -4.46
N LYS A 142 22.85 -36.54 -3.15
CA LYS A 142 22.98 -37.62 -2.14
C LYS A 142 21.73 -38.52 -2.10
N HIS A 143 20.59 -37.97 -2.53
CA HIS A 143 19.29 -38.63 -2.61
C HIS A 143 18.92 -38.99 -4.06
N GLY A 144 19.85 -38.93 -5.01
CA GLY A 144 19.64 -39.32 -6.40
C GLY A 144 18.71 -38.39 -7.18
N ALA A 145 18.64 -37.11 -6.85
CA ALA A 145 17.78 -36.14 -7.52
C ALA A 145 18.48 -34.80 -7.77
N GLN A 146 18.01 -34.06 -8.76
CA GLN A 146 18.46 -32.70 -9.09
C GLN A 146 17.33 -31.90 -9.74
N PHE A 147 17.29 -30.59 -9.47
CA PHE A 147 16.60 -29.65 -10.35
C PHE A 147 17.49 -29.36 -11.56
N ARG A 148 16.93 -29.40 -12.77
CA ARG A 148 17.65 -28.96 -13.96
C ARG A 148 17.71 -27.44 -14.02
N TRP A 149 18.81 -26.92 -14.56
CA TRP A 149 18.97 -25.50 -14.86
C TRP A 149 18.35 -25.16 -16.21
N ALA A 150 17.05 -25.44 -16.36
CA ALA A 150 16.30 -25.31 -17.59
C ALA A 150 14.92 -24.67 -17.35
N THR A 151 14.33 -24.10 -18.39
CA THR A 151 12.93 -23.68 -18.44
C THR A 151 12.14 -24.63 -19.31
N ILE A 152 10.82 -24.55 -19.21
CA ILE A 152 9.88 -25.36 -19.98
C ILE A 152 8.99 -24.44 -20.81
N GLU A 153 8.86 -24.74 -22.10
CA GLU A 153 7.89 -24.12 -23.00
C GLU A 153 7.06 -25.21 -23.69
N ASP A 154 5.75 -25.13 -23.60
CA ASP A 154 4.85 -26.11 -24.24
C ASP A 154 3.69 -25.36 -24.90
N PRO A 155 3.88 -24.88 -26.15
CA PRO A 155 2.87 -24.08 -26.84
C PRO A 155 1.55 -24.84 -27.01
N GLU A 156 1.60 -26.16 -27.24
CA GLU A 156 0.42 -27.01 -27.46
C GLU A 156 -0.44 -27.18 -26.20
N HIS A 157 0.18 -27.10 -25.03
CA HIS A 157 -0.50 -27.20 -23.73
C HIS A 157 -0.45 -25.89 -22.94
N SER A 158 -0.32 -24.77 -23.64
CA SER A 158 -0.32 -23.45 -23.03
C SER A 158 -1.74 -22.91 -22.84
N TYR A 159 -2.01 -22.42 -21.64
CA TYR A 159 -3.16 -21.57 -21.37
C TYR A 159 -2.72 -20.11 -21.55
N THR A 160 -3.08 -19.55 -22.69
CA THR A 160 -2.67 -18.19 -23.10
C THR A 160 -3.69 -17.12 -22.75
N ASN A 161 -4.93 -17.51 -22.42
CA ASN A 161 -5.99 -16.61 -21.96
C ASN A 161 -5.85 -16.26 -20.47
N LEU A 162 -4.63 -15.93 -20.07
CA LEU A 162 -4.35 -15.43 -18.74
C LEU A 162 -4.87 -14.00 -18.60
N PRO A 163 -5.34 -13.61 -17.41
CA PRO A 163 -5.59 -12.21 -17.11
C PRO A 163 -4.34 -11.36 -17.43
N GLU A 164 -4.49 -10.28 -18.20
CA GLU A 164 -3.39 -9.48 -18.78
C GLU A 164 -2.54 -8.72 -17.76
N SER A 165 -1.45 -9.28 -17.21
CA SER A 165 -0.65 -8.58 -16.20
C SER A 165 0.49 -7.79 -16.86
N PRO A 166 0.54 -6.44 -16.77
CA PRO A 166 1.48 -5.60 -17.51
C PRO A 166 2.97 -5.84 -17.16
N HIS A 167 3.25 -6.59 -16.10
CA HIS A 167 4.61 -6.83 -15.62
C HIS A 167 5.01 -8.31 -15.59
N GLN A 168 4.14 -9.24 -16.02
CA GLN A 168 4.43 -10.68 -15.95
C GLN A 168 4.34 -11.30 -17.34
N ARG A 169 5.39 -12.02 -17.76
CA ARG A 169 5.33 -12.85 -18.97
C ARG A 169 4.18 -13.85 -18.84
N LYS A 170 3.39 -13.95 -19.90
CA LYS A 170 2.23 -14.83 -20.02
C LYS A 170 2.73 -16.27 -20.23
N GLY A 171 2.31 -17.20 -19.37
CA GLY A 171 2.65 -18.60 -19.53
C GLY A 171 2.19 -19.44 -18.34
N VAL A 172 1.03 -20.06 -18.48
CA VAL A 172 0.64 -21.23 -17.70
C VAL A 172 0.57 -22.38 -18.69
N ILE A 173 1.15 -23.52 -18.36
CA ILE A 173 0.97 -24.75 -19.12
C ILE A 173 0.20 -25.74 -18.26
N TYR A 174 -0.49 -26.69 -18.88
CA TYR A 174 -1.10 -27.80 -18.18
C TYR A 174 -0.46 -29.12 -18.60
N THR A 175 -0.60 -30.14 -17.75
CA THR A 175 -0.22 -31.52 -18.07
C THR A 175 -1.31 -32.48 -17.62
N THR A 176 -1.51 -33.50 -18.44
CA THR A 176 -2.30 -34.69 -18.12
C THR A 176 -1.42 -35.94 -18.04
N ASN A 177 -0.10 -35.77 -18.19
CA ASN A 177 0.90 -36.84 -18.10
C ASN A 177 1.19 -37.18 -16.63
N ILE A 178 0.22 -37.85 -16.02
CA ILE A 178 0.19 -38.22 -14.61
C ILE A 178 0.27 -39.74 -14.52
N ALA A 179 1.26 -40.24 -13.78
CA ALA A 179 1.45 -41.66 -13.59
C ALA A 179 0.27 -42.25 -12.80
N LYS A 180 -0.15 -43.48 -13.14
CA LYS A 180 -1.14 -44.20 -12.34
C LYS A 180 -0.48 -44.68 -11.04
N HIS A 181 -0.79 -44.01 -9.93
CA HIS A 181 -0.22 -44.29 -8.61
C HIS A 181 -1.25 -43.97 -7.51
N PRO A 182 -1.23 -44.61 -6.33
CA PRO A 182 -2.16 -44.26 -5.25
C PRO A 182 -2.15 -42.78 -4.88
N LEU A 183 -1.00 -42.11 -5.00
CA LEU A 183 -0.86 -40.68 -4.70
C LEU A 183 -1.52 -39.76 -5.73
N THR A 184 -1.72 -40.24 -6.95
CA THR A 184 -2.34 -39.50 -8.04
C THR A 184 -3.77 -39.95 -8.30
N GLU A 185 -4.36 -40.74 -7.38
CA GLU A 185 -5.76 -41.12 -7.45
C GLU A 185 -6.66 -39.88 -7.45
N GLY A 186 -7.55 -39.81 -8.44
CA GLY A 186 -8.43 -38.66 -8.66
C GLY A 186 -7.76 -37.45 -9.32
N VAL A 187 -6.46 -37.50 -9.64
CA VAL A 187 -5.71 -36.41 -10.27
C VAL A 187 -5.65 -36.63 -11.78
N LYS A 188 -6.24 -35.73 -12.56
CA LYS A 188 -6.34 -35.82 -14.03
C LYS A 188 -5.60 -34.70 -14.75
N THR A 189 -5.59 -33.49 -14.18
CA THR A 189 -4.93 -32.34 -14.79
C THR A 189 -4.23 -31.47 -13.74
N LEU A 190 -3.04 -30.99 -14.06
CA LEU A 190 -2.30 -30.01 -13.25
C LEU A 190 -1.87 -28.84 -14.11
N PHE A 191 -1.83 -27.66 -13.51
CA PHE A 191 -1.48 -26.40 -14.17
C PHE A 191 -0.26 -25.77 -13.51
N PHE A 192 0.72 -25.38 -14.31
CA PHE A 192 2.00 -24.85 -13.88
C PHE A 192 2.29 -23.51 -14.53
N ARG A 193 2.81 -22.58 -13.75
CA ARG A 193 3.30 -21.31 -14.26
C ARG A 193 4.73 -21.47 -14.80
N THR A 194 4.96 -21.09 -16.05
CA THR A 194 6.28 -21.24 -16.65
C THR A 194 7.23 -20.12 -16.25
N GLN A 195 6.77 -18.87 -16.16
CA GLN A 195 7.61 -17.70 -15.86
C GLN A 195 6.89 -16.59 -15.06
N ILE A 196 7.66 -15.85 -14.27
CA ILE A 196 7.35 -14.49 -13.77
C ILE A 196 8.53 -13.59 -14.15
N PHE A 197 8.23 -12.37 -14.63
CA PHE A 197 9.24 -11.42 -15.10
C PHE A 197 10.22 -12.05 -16.12
N ARG A 198 11.45 -12.36 -15.68
CA ARG A 198 12.55 -12.92 -16.50
C ARG A 198 13.16 -14.18 -15.86
N THR A 199 12.39 -14.88 -15.04
CA THR A 199 12.86 -16.05 -14.28
C THR A 199 11.94 -17.26 -14.49
N PRO A 200 12.50 -18.47 -14.76
CA PRO A 200 11.73 -19.70 -14.84
C PRO A 200 11.13 -20.06 -13.47
N TYR A 201 9.85 -20.38 -13.47
CA TYR A 201 9.07 -20.82 -12.30
C TYR A 201 8.86 -22.32 -12.31
N LEU A 202 8.86 -22.94 -13.49
CA LEU A 202 8.79 -24.36 -13.70
C LEU A 202 10.14 -24.90 -14.16
N ARG A 203 10.58 -26.00 -13.57
CA ARG A 203 11.86 -26.66 -13.81
C ARG A 203 11.66 -28.17 -13.92
N PRO A 204 12.35 -28.82 -14.86
CA PRO A 204 12.36 -30.27 -14.92
C PRO A 204 13.26 -30.85 -13.82
N LEU A 205 12.94 -32.07 -13.39
CA LEU A 205 13.76 -32.84 -12.46
C LEU A 205 14.55 -33.91 -13.20
N THR A 206 15.76 -34.18 -12.73
CA THR A 206 16.47 -35.42 -13.00
C THR A 206 16.44 -36.26 -11.73
N VAL A 207 15.99 -37.51 -11.83
CA VAL A 207 15.92 -38.43 -10.69
C VAL A 207 16.43 -39.81 -11.11
N SER A 208 17.05 -40.54 -10.18
CA SER A 208 17.47 -41.93 -10.38
C SER A 208 16.27 -42.90 -10.40
N ASP A 209 16.49 -44.12 -10.86
CA ASP A 209 15.43 -45.14 -11.09
C ASP A 209 14.68 -45.57 -9.82
N ASP A 210 15.24 -45.31 -8.64
CA ASP A 210 14.61 -45.57 -7.35
C ASP A 210 13.61 -44.47 -6.91
N TRP A 211 13.45 -43.42 -7.71
CA TRP A 211 12.37 -42.45 -7.56
C TRP A 211 11.13 -42.85 -8.33
N THR A 212 9.97 -42.65 -7.71
CA THR A 212 8.69 -42.76 -8.41
C THR A 212 8.29 -41.39 -8.97
N VAL A 213 8.35 -41.24 -10.28
CA VAL A 213 7.88 -40.03 -10.97
C VAL A 213 6.35 -40.05 -11.07
N LEU A 214 5.69 -39.05 -10.48
CA LEU A 214 4.23 -38.96 -10.44
C LEU A 214 3.67 -38.06 -11.54
N VAL A 215 4.38 -36.99 -11.90
CA VAL A 215 3.93 -36.00 -12.88
C VAL A 215 5.07 -35.67 -13.82
N ARG A 216 4.77 -35.61 -15.11
CA ARG A 216 5.69 -35.17 -16.17
C ARG A 216 5.09 -34.01 -16.95
N THR A 217 5.92 -33.29 -17.70
CA THR A 217 5.44 -32.47 -18.81
C THR A 217 4.78 -33.33 -19.88
N MET A 218 4.01 -32.71 -20.77
CA MET A 218 3.55 -33.41 -21.97
C MET A 218 4.76 -33.72 -22.88
N PRO A 219 4.70 -34.78 -23.72
CA PRO A 219 5.77 -35.12 -24.64
C PRO A 219 6.12 -34.03 -25.66
N THR A 220 5.26 -33.00 -25.80
CA THR A 220 5.43 -31.84 -26.69
C THR A 220 6.18 -30.68 -26.04
N ALA A 221 6.46 -30.77 -24.74
CA ALA A 221 7.16 -29.72 -24.02
C ALA A 221 8.61 -29.63 -24.47
N ASN A 222 9.04 -28.42 -24.79
CA ASN A 222 10.43 -28.06 -25.05
C ASN A 222 11.12 -27.73 -23.73
N ILE A 223 12.14 -28.51 -23.41
CA ILE A 223 13.04 -28.28 -22.30
C ILE A 223 14.23 -27.49 -22.82
N ILE A 224 14.39 -26.27 -22.32
CA ILE A 224 15.36 -25.30 -22.83
C ILE A 224 16.36 -24.98 -21.72
N GLU A 225 17.63 -25.33 -21.93
CA GLU A 225 18.67 -25.03 -20.96
C GLU A 225 18.83 -23.51 -20.78
N CYS A 226 19.24 -23.13 -19.58
CA CYS A 226 19.41 -21.74 -19.18
C CYS A 226 20.90 -21.41 -19.06
N THR A 227 21.28 -20.15 -19.28
CA THR A 227 22.66 -19.74 -19.03
C THR A 227 22.98 -19.77 -17.52
N ARG A 228 24.17 -20.29 -17.17
CA ARG A 228 24.71 -20.27 -15.80
C ARG A 228 25.60 -19.04 -15.57
N GLU A 229 25.12 -17.85 -15.94
CA GLU A 229 25.87 -16.61 -15.71
C GLU A 229 25.69 -16.12 -14.27
N ALA A 230 26.52 -16.60 -13.34
CA ALA A 230 26.59 -16.02 -12.01
C ALA A 230 27.07 -14.55 -12.09
N PRO A 231 26.53 -13.60 -11.31
CA PRO A 231 25.46 -13.73 -10.31
C PRO A 231 24.11 -13.12 -10.77
N LYS A 232 23.81 -13.15 -12.08
CA LYS A 232 22.64 -12.48 -12.67
C LYS A 232 21.33 -13.23 -12.35
N VAL A 233 20.32 -12.53 -11.84
CA VAL A 233 18.91 -13.01 -11.73
C VAL A 233 18.26 -13.19 -13.11
N THR A 234 18.84 -12.59 -14.16
CA THR A 234 18.34 -12.78 -15.52
C THR A 234 18.85 -14.10 -16.07
N ILE A 235 18.01 -15.12 -15.98
CA ILE A 235 18.23 -16.34 -16.72
C ILE A 235 17.90 -16.07 -18.18
N LYS A 236 18.90 -16.24 -19.06
CA LYS A 236 18.65 -16.29 -20.51
C LYS A 236 18.42 -17.74 -20.88
N THR A 237 17.36 -17.98 -21.63
CA THR A 237 17.15 -19.27 -22.29
C THR A 237 18.20 -19.44 -23.38
N ARG A 238 18.54 -20.69 -23.68
CA ARG A 238 19.36 -21.09 -24.81
C ARG A 238 18.48 -21.86 -25.80
N PRO A 239 17.69 -21.18 -26.65
CA PRO A 239 16.72 -21.85 -27.51
C PRO A 239 17.34 -22.95 -28.40
N GLU A 240 18.63 -22.83 -28.72
CA GLU A 240 19.39 -23.84 -29.48
C GLU A 240 19.55 -25.19 -28.73
N THR A 241 19.26 -25.22 -27.44
CA THR A 241 19.29 -26.43 -26.59
C THR A 241 17.92 -27.04 -26.36
N ALA A 242 16.87 -26.52 -27.01
CA ALA A 242 15.52 -27.03 -26.87
C ALA A 242 15.45 -28.52 -27.24
N VAL A 243 15.05 -29.36 -26.29
CA VAL A 243 14.76 -30.78 -26.50
C VAL A 243 13.31 -31.04 -26.15
N GLN A 244 12.58 -31.66 -27.07
CA GLN A 244 11.18 -32.05 -26.86
C GLN A 244 11.12 -33.36 -26.09
N GLU A 245 10.63 -33.33 -24.85
CA GLU A 245 10.56 -34.52 -23.99
C GLU A 245 9.53 -34.41 -22.85
N ALA A 246 9.09 -35.58 -22.36
CA ALA A 246 8.25 -35.70 -21.16
C ALA A 246 9.11 -35.73 -19.87
N SER A 247 9.59 -34.55 -19.47
CA SER A 247 10.45 -34.36 -18.31
C SER A 247 9.70 -34.49 -16.97
N PRO A 248 10.28 -35.13 -15.93
CA PRO A 248 9.69 -35.19 -14.59
C PRO A 248 9.47 -33.80 -13.97
N LEU A 249 8.33 -33.61 -13.30
CA LEU A 249 7.97 -32.39 -12.55
C LEU A 249 7.73 -32.65 -11.07
N LEU A 250 7.15 -33.82 -10.73
CA LEU A 250 6.93 -34.26 -9.36
C LEU A 250 7.42 -35.71 -9.23
N ALA A 251 8.30 -35.94 -8.25
CA ALA A 251 8.79 -37.28 -7.92
C ALA A 251 8.80 -37.49 -6.41
N VAL A 252 8.64 -38.74 -5.99
CA VAL A 252 8.63 -39.14 -4.58
C VAL A 252 9.55 -40.33 -4.34
N ARG A 253 10.10 -40.41 -3.12
CA ARG A 253 11.01 -41.49 -2.69
C ARG A 253 10.95 -41.71 -1.17
N GLN A 254 11.22 -42.95 -0.74
CA GLN A 254 11.50 -43.29 0.65
C GLN A 254 12.96 -42.97 1.00
N VAL A 255 13.21 -42.27 2.11
CA VAL A 255 14.55 -41.87 2.55
C VAL A 255 14.71 -42.18 4.04
N GLY A 256 15.55 -43.16 4.37
CA GLY A 256 15.63 -43.68 5.74
C GLY A 256 14.26 -44.18 6.21
N LYS A 257 13.86 -43.78 7.43
CA LYS A 257 12.51 -44.06 7.94
C LYS A 257 11.45 -43.13 7.34
N GLY A 258 11.84 -41.94 6.90
CA GLY A 258 10.96 -40.90 6.36
C GLY A 258 10.80 -40.92 4.84
N ARG A 259 10.23 -39.85 4.29
CA ARG A 259 9.94 -39.72 2.85
C ARG A 259 10.33 -38.34 2.31
N LEU A 260 10.65 -38.29 1.03
CA LEU A 260 10.98 -37.07 0.30
C LEU A 260 10.10 -36.95 -0.95
N ALA A 261 9.51 -35.77 -1.15
CA ALA A 261 8.80 -35.39 -2.36
C ALA A 261 9.41 -34.11 -2.93
N LEU A 262 9.65 -34.09 -4.24
CA LEU A 262 10.23 -32.95 -4.96
C LEU A 262 9.26 -32.44 -6.02
N LEU A 263 8.95 -31.14 -5.98
CA LEU A 263 8.19 -30.46 -7.01
C LEU A 263 9.05 -29.40 -7.69
N GLY A 264 9.25 -29.52 -8.99
CA GLY A 264 10.00 -28.59 -9.84
C GLY A 264 9.29 -27.28 -10.14
N HIS A 265 8.59 -26.67 -9.18
CA HIS A 265 7.85 -25.43 -9.44
C HIS A 265 7.81 -24.48 -8.26
N ASP A 266 7.76 -23.16 -8.49
CA ASP A 266 7.57 -22.14 -7.45
C ASP A 266 6.35 -22.40 -6.55
N PRO A 267 6.48 -22.32 -5.21
CA PRO A 267 5.37 -22.54 -4.29
C PRO A 267 4.25 -21.49 -4.40
N GLY A 268 4.47 -20.36 -5.07
CA GLY A 268 3.54 -19.25 -5.15
C GLY A 268 2.12 -19.67 -5.52
N PRO A 269 1.87 -20.26 -6.70
CA PRO A 269 0.52 -20.65 -7.11
C PRO A 269 -0.08 -21.83 -6.34
N PHE A 270 0.74 -22.66 -5.71
CA PHE A 270 0.33 -23.92 -5.09
C PHE A 270 0.15 -23.86 -3.58
N ILE A 271 0.85 -22.95 -2.93
CA ILE A 271 0.90 -22.82 -1.47
C ILE A 271 0.53 -21.38 -1.08
N TYR A 272 1.24 -20.37 -1.61
CA TYR A 272 1.13 -19.00 -1.10
C TYR A 272 -0.13 -18.25 -1.59
N ASN A 273 -0.57 -18.56 -2.81
CA ASN A 273 -1.71 -17.92 -3.46
C ASN A 273 -2.88 -18.91 -3.64
N LEU A 274 -2.94 -19.96 -2.81
CA LEU A 274 -4.02 -20.94 -2.85
C LEU A 274 -5.38 -20.23 -2.66
N GLY A 275 -6.30 -20.46 -3.59
CA GLY A 275 -7.61 -19.80 -3.62
C GLY A 275 -7.60 -18.29 -3.89
N GLN A 276 -6.47 -17.71 -4.30
CA GLN A 276 -6.47 -16.31 -4.74
C GLN A 276 -6.93 -16.20 -6.20
N PRO A 277 -7.80 -15.22 -6.54
CA PRO A 277 -8.52 -15.11 -7.82
C PRO A 277 -7.66 -14.83 -9.08
N ALA A 278 -6.34 -15.00 -9.00
CA ALA A 278 -5.40 -14.82 -10.09
C ALA A 278 -4.80 -16.16 -10.53
N ILE A 279 -3.51 -16.17 -10.88
CA ILE A 279 -2.78 -17.37 -11.32
C ILE A 279 -2.77 -18.47 -10.25
N GLY A 280 -2.89 -18.12 -8.97
CA GLY A 280 -3.07 -19.09 -7.88
C GLY A 280 -4.31 -19.97 -8.07
N ALA A 281 -5.48 -19.37 -8.26
CA ALA A 281 -6.71 -20.10 -8.53
C ALA A 281 -6.65 -20.89 -9.85
N ILE A 282 -5.98 -20.41 -10.91
CA ILE A 282 -5.79 -21.20 -12.13
C ILE A 282 -5.06 -22.51 -11.82
N CYS A 283 -3.98 -22.43 -11.04
CA CYS A 283 -3.17 -23.59 -10.67
C CYS A 283 -3.84 -24.53 -9.66
N SER A 284 -4.81 -24.04 -8.86
CA SER A 284 -5.34 -24.77 -7.71
C SER A 284 -6.84 -25.09 -7.73
N GLU A 285 -7.67 -24.26 -8.37
CA GLU A 285 -9.14 -24.34 -8.28
C GLU A 285 -9.87 -24.24 -9.63
N ASN A 286 -9.52 -23.26 -10.46
CA ASN A 286 -10.29 -22.85 -11.64
C ASN A 286 -9.81 -23.50 -12.95
N GLY A 287 -8.48 -23.65 -13.12
CA GLY A 287 -7.90 -24.15 -14.36
C GLY A 287 -8.11 -23.19 -15.54
N ASP A 288 -8.31 -23.74 -16.74
CA ASP A 288 -8.53 -23.00 -17.98
C ASP A 288 -10.02 -22.82 -18.35
N GLY A 289 -10.94 -23.17 -17.44
CA GLY A 289 -12.38 -23.18 -17.68
C GLY A 289 -12.91 -24.42 -18.42
N ILE A 290 -12.02 -25.26 -18.98
CA ILE A 290 -12.37 -26.54 -19.61
C ILE A 290 -11.93 -27.70 -18.70
N ARG A 291 -10.71 -27.62 -18.18
CA ARG A 291 -10.06 -28.60 -17.33
C ARG A 291 -9.94 -28.03 -15.93
N LYS A 292 -10.41 -28.80 -14.96
CA LYS A 292 -10.25 -28.46 -13.54
C LYS A 292 -8.83 -28.84 -13.07
N PRO A 293 -8.15 -28.00 -12.29
CA PRO A 293 -6.88 -28.36 -11.66
C PRO A 293 -7.12 -29.31 -10.49
N ASP A 294 -6.28 -30.33 -10.38
CA ASP A 294 -6.38 -31.35 -9.33
C ASP A 294 -5.23 -31.22 -8.31
N TRP A 295 -4.70 -30.01 -8.12
CA TRP A 295 -3.62 -29.75 -7.16
C TRP A 295 -4.05 -30.03 -5.71
N LEU A 296 -5.24 -29.59 -5.29
CA LEU A 296 -5.73 -29.78 -3.91
C LEU A 296 -5.86 -31.28 -3.54
N PRO A 297 -6.51 -32.14 -4.36
CA PRO A 297 -6.48 -33.59 -4.16
C PRO A 297 -5.06 -34.16 -4.07
N LEU A 298 -4.16 -33.76 -4.98
CA LEU A 298 -2.78 -34.24 -4.99
C LEU A 298 -2.02 -33.82 -3.72
N LEU A 299 -2.15 -32.57 -3.29
CA LEU A 299 -1.52 -32.05 -2.07
C LEU A 299 -1.99 -32.82 -0.84
N ARG A 300 -3.29 -33.14 -0.76
CA ARG A 300 -3.82 -33.99 0.31
C ARG A 300 -3.20 -35.38 0.29
N ASN A 301 -3.18 -36.04 -0.87
CA ASN A 301 -2.62 -37.39 -1.01
C ASN A 301 -1.12 -37.41 -0.63
N LEU A 302 -0.36 -36.41 -1.10
CA LEU A 302 1.05 -36.24 -0.74
C LEU A 302 1.22 -36.02 0.77
N ALA A 303 0.45 -35.12 1.38
CA ALA A 303 0.56 -34.83 2.81
C ALA A 303 0.27 -36.07 3.67
N VAL A 304 -0.79 -36.83 3.33
CA VAL A 304 -1.15 -38.07 4.02
C VAL A 304 -0.04 -39.11 3.88
N TRP A 305 0.52 -39.28 2.69
CA TRP A 305 1.62 -40.19 2.45
C TRP A 305 2.90 -39.75 3.17
N LEU A 306 3.27 -38.48 3.10
CA LEU A 306 4.45 -37.97 3.82
C LEU A 306 4.30 -38.12 5.34
N SER A 307 3.09 -38.00 5.89
CA SER A 307 2.87 -38.17 7.34
C SER A 307 2.88 -39.62 7.83
N GLU A 308 2.73 -40.59 6.93
CA GLU A 308 2.56 -41.99 7.30
C GLU A 308 3.73 -42.57 8.11
N PRO A 309 5.01 -42.33 7.76
CA PRO A 309 6.11 -42.89 8.54
C PRO A 309 6.10 -42.42 9.99
N ALA A 310 5.97 -41.11 10.21
CA ALA A 310 5.79 -40.48 11.52
C ALA A 310 4.65 -41.11 12.34
N ARG A 311 3.52 -41.44 11.69
CA ARG A 311 2.37 -42.11 12.34
C ARG A 311 2.68 -43.57 12.71
N GLN A 312 3.46 -44.28 11.89
CA GLN A 312 3.86 -45.66 12.15
C GLN A 312 4.93 -45.76 13.24
N THR A 313 5.90 -44.85 13.25
CA THR A 313 7.03 -44.85 14.19
C THR A 313 6.69 -44.21 15.54
N GLY A 314 5.57 -43.48 15.63
CA GLY A 314 5.18 -42.80 16.87
C GLY A 314 6.11 -41.63 17.24
N VAL A 315 6.91 -41.13 16.28
CA VAL A 315 7.79 -39.96 16.30
C VAL A 315 8.21 -39.72 14.84
N PRO A 316 8.43 -38.52 14.27
CA PRO A 316 8.05 -37.15 14.66
C PRO A 316 6.55 -36.87 14.64
N GLY A 317 6.08 -35.82 15.33
CA GLY A 317 4.70 -35.32 15.21
C GLY A 317 3.57 -36.25 15.66
N SER A 318 3.90 -37.31 16.40
CA SER A 318 2.97 -38.35 16.89
C SER A 318 2.08 -37.92 18.04
N THR A 319 2.56 -36.98 18.85
CA THR A 319 1.67 -36.18 19.67
C THR A 319 1.14 -35.09 18.74
N LEU A 320 -0.11 -35.25 18.29
CA LEU A 320 -0.97 -34.11 17.98
C LEU A 320 -1.22 -33.29 19.26
N ALA A 321 -0.17 -33.06 20.07
CA ALA A 321 -0.16 -32.01 21.07
C ALA A 321 -0.68 -30.81 20.34
N LYS A 322 -1.78 -30.22 20.86
CA LYS A 322 -2.44 -29.03 20.31
C LYS A 322 -1.34 -28.19 19.69
N VAL A 323 -1.24 -28.25 18.35
CA VAL A 323 -0.32 -27.38 17.64
C VAL A 323 -0.91 -26.05 18.01
N ASP A 324 -0.25 -25.39 18.94
CA ASP A 324 -0.66 -24.08 19.40
C ASP A 324 -0.39 -23.27 18.15
N ILE A 325 -1.43 -23.11 17.31
CA ILE A 325 -1.41 -22.23 16.16
C ILE A 325 -1.37 -20.85 16.79
N GLN A 326 -0.21 -20.52 17.34
CA GLN A 326 0.22 -19.18 17.51
C GLN A 326 0.42 -18.73 16.07
N PHE A 327 -0.68 -18.31 15.44
CA PHE A 327 -0.63 -17.11 14.62
C PHE A 327 0.21 -16.18 15.44
N ARG A 328 1.46 -16.03 15.02
CA ARG A 328 2.43 -15.38 15.84
C ARG A 328 1.87 -13.97 16.02
N SER A 329 1.31 -13.72 17.20
CA SER A 329 0.50 -12.53 17.51
C SER A 329 1.39 -11.29 17.53
N ASP A 330 2.70 -11.51 17.42
CA ASP A 330 3.79 -10.57 17.28
C ASP A 330 3.87 -9.90 15.89
N TRP A 331 3.14 -10.39 14.86
CA TRP A 331 3.01 -9.67 13.58
C TRP A 331 2.04 -8.50 13.68
N GLY A 332 2.14 -7.77 14.79
CA GLY A 332 1.31 -6.65 15.08
C GLY A 332 1.30 -6.30 16.56
N THR A 333 0.98 -5.05 16.87
CA THR A 333 0.69 -4.60 18.21
C THR A 333 -0.69 -5.10 18.63
N ARG A 334 -0.83 -6.41 18.87
CA ARG A 334 -2.04 -7.03 19.46
C ARG A 334 -2.07 -6.95 20.98
N HIS A 335 -0.90 -6.84 21.58
CA HIS A 335 -0.74 -6.62 23.02
C HIS A 335 -0.71 -5.11 23.31
N PRO A 336 -1.32 -4.67 24.41
CA PRO A 336 -1.21 -3.30 24.90
C PRO A 336 0.25 -2.83 24.90
N ILE A 337 0.47 -1.56 24.53
CA ILE A 337 1.78 -0.92 24.63
C ILE A 337 1.80 -0.08 25.90
N ASP A 338 2.68 -0.42 26.84
CA ASP A 338 2.85 0.30 28.09
C ASP A 338 3.87 1.43 27.91
N TRP A 339 3.39 2.59 27.46
CA TRP A 339 4.20 3.80 27.27
C TRP A 339 4.67 4.45 28.60
N ASP A 340 4.28 3.92 29.76
CA ASP A 340 4.67 4.45 31.08
C ASP A 340 5.97 3.81 31.60
N LYS A 341 6.47 2.75 30.95
CA LYS A 341 7.80 2.16 31.19
C LYS A 341 8.74 2.57 30.04
N PRO A 342 9.88 3.23 30.30
CA PRO A 342 10.55 4.05 29.30
C PRO A 342 11.13 3.33 28.06
N ASP A 343 10.95 4.06 26.95
CA ASP A 343 11.60 4.06 25.64
C ASP A 343 13.15 4.18 25.73
N ILE A 344 13.86 3.75 24.67
CA ILE A 344 15.27 3.29 24.52
C ILE A 344 15.71 2.12 25.41
N ALA A 345 15.15 1.98 26.63
CA ALA A 345 15.50 0.92 27.58
C ALA A 345 14.70 -0.38 27.40
N TRP A 346 13.67 -0.38 26.55
CA TRP A 346 12.92 -1.60 26.20
C TRP A 346 13.82 -2.70 25.67
N GLY A 347 13.48 -3.96 25.97
CA GLY A 347 14.18 -5.12 25.43
C GLY A 347 14.02 -5.23 23.91
N ASP A 348 14.93 -5.96 23.27
CA ASP A 348 14.95 -6.12 21.81
C ASP A 348 13.63 -6.69 21.25
N GLU A 349 12.96 -7.58 21.99
CA GLU A 349 11.66 -8.12 21.59
C GLU A 349 10.60 -7.04 21.41
N GLU A 350 10.53 -6.08 22.35
CA GLU A 350 9.53 -5.01 22.33
C GLU A 350 9.85 -3.98 21.24
N ILE A 351 11.13 -3.64 21.03
CA ILE A 351 11.52 -2.77 19.92
C ILE A 351 11.22 -3.42 18.57
N ASN A 352 11.52 -4.72 18.40
CA ASN A 352 11.16 -5.48 17.20
C ASN A 352 9.65 -5.40 16.91
N ARG A 353 8.83 -5.58 17.95
CA ARG A 353 7.37 -5.52 17.85
C ARG A 353 6.88 -4.16 17.35
N LEU A 354 7.53 -3.07 17.76
CA LEU A 354 7.17 -1.69 17.41
C LEU A 354 7.81 -1.19 16.11
N PHE A 355 8.87 -1.85 15.62
CA PHE A 355 9.54 -1.48 14.36
C PHE A 355 8.82 -1.99 13.10
N GLY A 356 8.05 -3.08 13.21
CA GLY A 356 7.02 -3.51 12.24
C GLY A 356 7.37 -3.44 10.74
N VAL A 357 8.16 -4.40 10.22
CA VAL A 357 8.23 -4.91 8.82
C VAL A 357 8.55 -3.93 7.64
N HIS A 358 8.33 -2.62 7.73
CA HIS A 358 8.58 -1.66 6.62
C HIS A 358 9.82 -0.77 6.77
N SER A 359 10.62 -0.96 7.82
CA SER A 359 12.01 -0.50 7.80
C SER A 359 12.98 -1.69 7.60
N PRO A 360 12.93 -2.40 6.45
CA PRO A 360 13.88 -3.48 6.15
C PRO A 360 15.31 -2.95 5.91
N ALA A 361 15.56 -1.68 6.25
CA ALA A 361 16.87 -1.07 6.27
C ALA A 361 17.60 -1.36 7.57
N TRP A 362 16.90 -1.39 8.70
CA TRP A 362 17.57 -1.25 10.00
C TRP A 362 17.24 -2.43 10.91
N SER A 363 18.29 -3.01 11.47
CA SER A 363 18.17 -3.90 12.61
C SER A 363 17.83 -3.09 13.87
N ILE A 364 17.36 -3.74 14.94
CA ILE A 364 17.26 -3.07 16.25
C ILE A 364 18.60 -2.48 16.66
N GLN A 365 19.69 -3.21 16.43
CA GLN A 365 21.03 -2.73 16.76
C GLN A 365 21.36 -1.43 16.02
N THR A 366 21.01 -1.35 14.73
CA THR A 366 21.13 -0.12 13.93
C THR A 366 20.33 1.01 14.57
N TRP A 367 19.07 0.78 14.93
CA TRP A 367 18.25 1.79 15.59
C TRP A 367 18.85 2.24 16.92
N ARG A 368 19.30 1.30 17.77
CA ARG A 368 19.95 1.59 19.05
C ARG A 368 21.25 2.37 18.87
N ASP A 369 22.05 2.01 17.88
CA ASP A 369 23.31 2.68 17.59
C ASP A 369 23.08 4.11 17.07
N MET A 370 22.07 4.29 16.20
CA MET A 370 21.60 5.62 15.83
C MET A 370 21.10 6.37 17.07
N ALA A 371 20.22 5.78 17.88
CA ALA A 371 19.68 6.36 19.11
C ALA A 371 20.74 6.61 20.19
N ALA A 372 21.88 5.93 20.15
CA ALA A 372 23.04 6.16 21.03
C ALA A 372 24.03 7.19 20.45
N GLY A 373 23.80 7.69 19.23
CA GLY A 373 24.65 8.69 18.59
C GLY A 373 25.94 8.10 18.00
N LYS A 374 25.98 6.79 17.75
CA LYS A 374 27.12 6.14 17.09
C LYS A 374 27.16 6.43 15.59
N TYR A 375 26.02 6.79 15.00
CA TYR A 375 25.93 7.21 13.60
C TYR A 375 26.32 8.68 13.48
N LYS A 376 27.24 8.95 12.57
CA LYS A 376 27.80 10.27 12.31
C LYS A 376 27.26 10.85 11.00
N PRO A 377 27.04 12.16 10.95
CA PRO A 377 26.65 12.86 9.74
C PRO A 377 27.82 12.98 8.76
N MET A 378 27.63 12.45 7.56
CA MET A 378 28.60 12.42 6.46
C MET A 378 28.17 13.43 5.41
N ARG A 379 28.91 14.54 5.26
CA ARG A 379 28.61 15.57 4.26
C ARG A 379 29.10 15.14 2.87
N ILE A 380 28.18 15.07 1.91
CA ILE A 380 28.43 14.61 0.55
C ILE A 380 28.12 15.74 -0.44
N LEU A 381 29.08 16.02 -1.32
CA LEU A 381 28.88 16.94 -2.45
C LEU A 381 28.18 16.19 -3.58
N VAL A 382 27.13 16.76 -4.17
CA VAL A 382 26.41 16.15 -5.30
C VAL A 382 26.47 17.04 -6.53
N GLY A 383 26.97 16.51 -7.66
CA GLY A 383 26.94 17.19 -8.97
C GLY A 383 28.29 17.65 -9.52
N ALA A 384 29.40 17.04 -9.11
CA ALA A 384 30.72 17.31 -9.72
C ALA A 384 30.83 16.70 -11.13
N ARG A 385 31.44 17.42 -12.09
CA ARG A 385 31.72 16.89 -13.44
C ARG A 385 33.21 16.88 -13.72
N THR A 386 33.76 15.74 -14.11
CA THR A 386 35.18 15.61 -14.43
C THR A 386 35.50 16.05 -15.86
N GLN A 387 36.80 16.10 -16.19
CA GLN A 387 37.28 16.34 -17.54
C GLN A 387 36.81 15.30 -18.59
N LEU A 388 36.26 14.15 -18.17
CA LEU A 388 35.83 13.11 -19.10
C LEU A 388 34.56 13.47 -19.87
N SER A 389 33.66 14.27 -19.28
CA SER A 389 32.42 14.72 -19.92
C SER A 389 32.25 16.25 -19.92
N GLY A 390 33.38 16.97 -19.96
CA GLY A 390 33.42 18.41 -20.24
C GLY A 390 33.59 19.35 -19.04
N GLY A 391 33.82 18.82 -17.83
CA GLY A 391 34.29 19.60 -16.69
C GLY A 391 35.81 19.78 -16.67
N LYS A 392 36.36 20.11 -15.52
CA LYS A 392 37.80 20.22 -15.24
C LYS A 392 38.18 19.29 -14.09
N GLY A 393 39.46 18.94 -14.05
CA GLY A 393 40.02 18.09 -13.00
C GLY A 393 39.72 16.61 -13.18
N SER A 394 40.59 15.81 -12.58
CA SER A 394 40.46 14.37 -12.38
C SER A 394 39.64 14.06 -11.13
N VAL A 395 39.22 12.80 -10.95
CA VAL A 395 38.55 12.34 -9.72
C VAL A 395 39.38 12.67 -8.46
N GLU A 396 40.71 12.61 -8.56
CA GLU A 396 41.62 12.93 -7.44
C GLU A 396 41.61 14.43 -7.13
N ASP A 397 41.60 15.31 -8.14
CA ASP A 397 41.50 16.75 -7.91
C ASP A 397 40.20 17.12 -7.17
N TRP A 398 39.09 16.48 -7.56
CA TRP A 398 37.80 16.62 -6.87
C TRP A 398 37.84 16.09 -5.44
N LYS A 399 38.49 14.94 -5.19
CA LYS A 399 38.70 14.41 -3.82
C LYS A 399 39.45 15.41 -2.95
N GLN A 400 40.56 15.96 -3.45
CA GLN A 400 41.38 16.91 -2.69
C GLN A 400 40.61 18.19 -2.38
N ALA A 401 39.88 18.74 -3.35
CA ALA A 401 39.04 19.91 -3.15
C ALA A 401 37.90 19.64 -2.14
N ALA A 402 37.27 18.47 -2.23
CA ALA A 402 36.20 18.04 -1.33
C ALA A 402 36.67 17.87 0.11
N LEU A 403 37.78 17.15 0.33
CA LEU A 403 38.37 16.97 1.67
C LEU A 403 38.77 18.31 2.28
N LYS A 404 39.38 19.20 1.49
CA LYS A 404 39.76 20.56 1.94
C LYS A 404 38.55 21.37 2.38
N ALA A 405 37.41 21.21 1.73
CA ALA A 405 36.16 21.88 2.09
C ALA A 405 35.37 21.16 3.21
N GLY A 406 35.83 20.00 3.70
CA GLY A 406 35.18 19.26 4.79
C GLY A 406 34.11 18.25 4.33
N TYR A 407 34.08 17.89 3.06
CA TYR A 407 33.26 16.78 2.56
C TYR A 407 33.98 15.44 2.78
N VAL A 408 33.19 14.38 2.97
CA VAL A 408 33.68 12.99 3.05
C VAL A 408 33.30 12.17 1.81
N GLY A 409 32.68 12.80 0.82
CA GLY A 409 32.42 12.16 -0.46
C GLY A 409 31.89 13.10 -1.53
N VAL A 410 31.96 12.63 -2.77
CA VAL A 410 31.53 13.34 -3.98
C VAL A 410 30.69 12.40 -4.84
N VAL A 411 29.54 12.87 -5.30
CA VAL A 411 28.73 12.25 -6.35
C VAL A 411 28.98 12.97 -7.67
N PHE A 412 29.51 12.24 -8.63
CA PHE A 412 29.82 12.77 -9.96
C PHE A 412 28.61 12.69 -10.91
N ARG A 413 28.52 13.60 -11.87
CA ARG A 413 27.44 13.71 -12.87
C ARG A 413 27.94 13.60 -14.31
N GLU A 414 28.63 12.52 -14.63
CA GLU A 414 29.17 12.36 -15.99
C GLU A 414 28.05 12.24 -17.03
N ASP A 415 28.17 12.94 -18.16
CA ASP A 415 27.25 12.78 -19.30
C ASP A 415 27.48 11.43 -19.96
N ILE A 416 26.69 10.43 -19.57
CA ILE A 416 26.89 9.04 -19.97
C ILE A 416 26.73 8.83 -21.48
N LEU A 417 25.98 9.70 -22.17
CA LEU A 417 25.74 9.58 -23.60
C LEU A 417 26.89 10.16 -24.44
N SER A 418 27.78 10.95 -23.81
CA SER A 418 29.01 11.47 -24.43
C SER A 418 30.21 10.54 -24.29
N LEU A 419 30.14 9.56 -23.38
CA LEU A 419 31.24 8.64 -23.09
C LEU A 419 31.19 7.40 -23.98
N THR A 420 32.33 6.73 -24.08
CA THR A 420 32.40 5.32 -24.52
C THR A 420 32.32 4.40 -23.31
N ARG A 421 31.97 3.13 -23.55
CA ARG A 421 31.98 2.10 -22.49
C ARG A 421 33.31 2.02 -21.76
N LYS A 422 34.43 2.06 -22.50
CA LYS A 422 35.77 2.01 -21.89
C LYS A 422 36.02 3.23 -20.99
N GLN A 423 35.70 4.44 -21.46
CA GLN A 423 35.86 5.65 -20.64
C GLN A 423 35.02 5.60 -19.36
N TRP A 424 33.80 5.05 -19.42
CA TRP A 424 32.98 4.85 -18.23
C TRP A 424 33.58 3.82 -17.27
N GLU A 425 34.06 2.68 -17.78
CA GLU A 425 34.71 1.65 -16.96
C GLU A 425 35.98 2.21 -16.28
N ASP A 426 36.83 2.94 -17.03
CA ASP A 426 38.01 3.62 -16.53
C ASP A 426 37.66 4.68 -15.46
N PHE A 427 36.59 5.46 -15.68
CA PHE A 427 36.09 6.43 -14.71
C PHE A 427 35.66 5.76 -13.40
N GLN A 428 34.93 4.64 -13.48
CA GLN A 428 34.56 3.89 -12.29
C GLN A 428 35.77 3.33 -11.54
N ASP A 429 36.84 2.94 -12.24
CA ASP A 429 38.11 2.55 -11.61
C ASP A 429 38.78 3.73 -10.90
N GLN A 430 38.75 4.93 -11.48
CA GLN A 430 39.25 6.14 -10.81
C GLN A 430 38.45 6.45 -9.54
N CYS A 431 37.11 6.35 -9.57
CA CYS A 431 36.28 6.49 -8.37
C CYS A 431 36.62 5.44 -7.30
N ARG A 432 36.83 4.18 -7.71
CA ARG A 432 37.25 3.11 -6.79
C ARG A 432 38.61 3.42 -6.14
N ALA A 433 39.59 3.86 -6.94
CA ALA A 433 40.93 4.18 -6.46
C ALA A 433 40.95 5.39 -5.52
N ALA A 434 40.12 6.41 -5.78
CA ALA A 434 40.01 7.58 -4.93
C ALA A 434 39.30 7.29 -3.60
N THR A 435 38.59 6.18 -3.49
CA THR A 435 37.77 5.84 -2.32
C THR A 435 38.54 5.05 -1.27
N ASP A 436 38.46 5.48 -0.01
CA ASP A 436 39.13 4.86 1.14
C ASP A 436 38.25 4.93 2.40
N ASP A 437 38.83 4.75 3.59
CA ASP A 437 38.11 4.77 4.87
C ASP A 437 37.76 6.19 5.36
N HIS A 438 38.15 7.22 4.62
CA HIS A 438 37.91 8.64 4.93
C HIS A 438 37.14 9.38 3.83
N PHE A 439 37.14 8.87 2.60
CA PHE A 439 36.49 9.50 1.45
C PHE A 439 35.78 8.50 0.55
N VAL A 440 34.62 8.87 -0.03
CA VAL A 440 33.89 8.07 -1.03
C VAL A 440 33.61 8.86 -2.31
N ALA A 441 34.04 8.32 -3.46
CA ALA A 441 33.67 8.79 -4.79
C ALA A 441 32.54 7.92 -5.38
N PHE A 442 31.36 8.50 -5.57
CA PHE A 442 30.22 7.83 -6.21
C PHE A 442 30.19 8.13 -7.72
N PRO A 443 30.35 7.12 -8.59
CA PRO A 443 30.11 7.32 -10.01
C PRO A 443 28.63 7.58 -10.27
N GLY A 444 28.32 8.63 -11.02
CA GLY A 444 26.96 8.93 -11.45
C GLY A 444 26.87 9.25 -12.93
N GLN A 445 25.67 9.05 -13.47
CA GLN A 445 25.30 9.20 -14.87
C GLN A 445 24.23 10.28 -14.96
N GLN A 446 24.59 11.41 -15.55
CA GLN A 446 23.64 12.39 -16.07
C GLN A 446 23.18 11.93 -17.45
N TYR A 447 21.89 12.08 -17.74
CA TYR A 447 21.33 11.75 -19.05
C TYR A 447 20.09 12.60 -19.35
N LYS A 448 19.82 12.75 -20.65
CA LYS A 448 18.58 13.33 -21.17
C LYS A 448 17.73 12.21 -21.77
N GLU A 449 16.43 12.23 -21.49
CA GLU A 449 15.50 11.31 -22.15
C GLU A 449 14.83 11.95 -23.38
N TRP A 450 14.06 11.15 -24.12
CA TRP A 450 13.49 11.52 -25.41
C TRP A 450 12.48 12.68 -25.32
N GLU A 451 11.78 12.86 -24.20
CA GLU A 451 10.93 14.03 -23.95
C GLU A 451 11.74 15.30 -23.63
N GLY A 452 13.02 15.13 -23.34
CA GLY A 452 13.96 16.20 -23.06
C GLY A 452 14.18 16.49 -21.59
N ASN A 453 13.56 15.72 -20.69
CA ASN A 453 13.82 15.77 -19.25
C ASN A 453 15.26 15.32 -18.94
N GLN A 454 15.90 16.01 -18.00
CA GLN A 454 17.24 15.73 -17.51
C GLN A 454 17.16 15.01 -16.17
N PHE A 455 17.82 13.87 -16.11
CA PHE A 455 17.87 13.01 -14.93
C PHE A 455 19.32 12.71 -14.57
N MET A 456 19.49 12.33 -13.30
CA MET A 456 20.75 11.84 -12.79
C MET A 456 20.51 10.57 -12.00
N ARG A 457 21.45 9.63 -12.12
CA ARG A 457 21.50 8.45 -11.26
C ARG A 457 22.91 8.15 -10.75
N PHE A 458 23.05 7.70 -9.51
CA PHE A 458 24.36 7.36 -8.93
C PHE A 458 24.29 6.16 -7.97
N ASN A 459 25.40 5.42 -7.89
CA ASN A 459 25.57 4.26 -7.00
C ASN A 459 27.05 3.88 -6.92
N TRP A 460 27.41 2.96 -6.01
CA TRP A 460 28.77 2.40 -5.91
C TRP A 460 29.21 1.69 -7.20
N ASN A 461 28.27 1.01 -7.86
CA ASN A 461 28.53 0.30 -9.10
C ASN A 461 27.35 0.44 -10.05
N ILE A 462 27.50 1.31 -11.06
CA ILE A 462 26.51 1.53 -12.11
C ILE A 462 27.02 0.94 -13.41
N ASN A 463 26.24 0.05 -14.02
CA ASN A 463 26.54 -0.54 -15.31
C ASN A 463 26.49 0.50 -16.44
N TRP A 464 27.30 0.25 -17.48
CA TRP A 464 27.11 0.84 -18.79
C TRP A 464 25.68 0.56 -19.30
N HIS A 465 25.03 1.56 -19.87
CA HIS A 465 23.66 1.43 -20.36
C HIS A 465 23.57 0.48 -21.56
N ASN A 466 22.43 -0.20 -21.72
CA ASN A 466 22.17 -0.98 -22.91
C ASN A 466 21.74 -0.07 -24.08
N LYS A 467 22.35 -0.24 -25.26
CA LYS A 467 22.02 0.52 -26.49
C LYS A 467 20.53 0.48 -26.84
N ASN A 468 19.84 -0.62 -26.53
CA ASN A 468 18.40 -0.76 -26.78
C ASN A 468 17.53 0.16 -25.90
N ARG A 469 18.12 0.82 -24.90
CA ARG A 469 17.44 1.82 -24.06
C ARG A 469 17.58 3.24 -24.60
N LEU A 470 18.39 3.44 -25.63
CA LEU A 470 18.62 4.75 -26.25
C LEU A 470 17.79 4.92 -27.51
N THR A 471 17.43 6.16 -27.84
CA THR A 471 16.85 6.54 -29.14
C THR A 471 17.70 6.00 -30.29
N GLU A 472 17.13 5.87 -31.49
CA GLU A 472 17.85 5.29 -32.63
C GLU A 472 19.16 6.01 -32.96
N ASP A 473 19.22 7.31 -32.71
CA ASP A 473 20.42 8.14 -32.86
C ASP A 473 21.40 8.07 -31.67
N GLY A 474 21.03 7.38 -30.59
CA GLY A 474 21.83 7.25 -29.37
C GLY A 474 21.92 8.51 -28.51
N LYS A 475 21.19 9.59 -28.84
CA LYS A 475 21.35 10.90 -28.19
C LYS A 475 20.46 11.10 -26.96
N ALA A 476 19.52 10.21 -26.71
CA ALA A 476 18.63 10.28 -25.56
C ALA A 476 18.23 8.88 -25.07
N VAL A 477 17.77 8.79 -23.82
CA VAL A 477 17.13 7.59 -23.27
C VAL A 477 15.67 7.51 -23.74
N ARG A 478 15.21 6.35 -24.22
CA ARG A 478 13.83 6.15 -24.73
C ARG A 478 12.77 6.11 -23.64
N GLU A 479 13.12 5.59 -22.47
CA GLU A 479 12.16 5.39 -21.39
C GLU A 479 12.92 5.35 -20.05
N GLN A 480 12.57 6.27 -19.16
CA GLN A 480 13.28 6.52 -17.91
C GLN A 480 13.23 5.31 -16.96
N LEU A 481 12.08 4.64 -16.83
CA LEU A 481 11.87 3.53 -15.89
C LEU A 481 12.71 2.30 -16.27
N ASP A 482 12.73 1.95 -17.55
CA ASP A 482 13.51 0.86 -18.11
C ASP A 482 15.02 1.12 -17.99
N PHE A 483 15.41 2.38 -18.12
CA PHE A 483 16.78 2.80 -17.89
C PHE A 483 17.14 2.63 -16.42
N PHE A 484 16.30 3.11 -15.49
CA PHE A 484 16.46 2.90 -14.04
C PHE A 484 16.65 1.42 -13.68
N PHE A 485 15.81 0.52 -14.21
CA PHE A 485 15.90 -0.93 -13.98
C PHE A 485 17.00 -1.66 -14.76
N ASP A 486 17.76 -0.98 -15.62
CA ASP A 486 18.91 -1.55 -16.32
C ASP A 486 20.08 -1.86 -15.35
N GLN A 487 20.03 -1.30 -14.15
CA GLN A 487 21.00 -1.51 -13.07
C GLN A 487 20.77 -2.82 -12.32
N ARG A 488 21.11 -3.94 -12.96
CA ARG A 488 21.31 -5.21 -12.25
C ARG A 488 22.75 -5.27 -11.78
N THR A 489 22.99 -5.10 -10.48
CA THR A 489 24.32 -5.34 -9.92
C THR A 489 24.71 -6.80 -10.14
N LYS A 490 26.03 -7.06 -10.24
CA LYS A 490 26.54 -8.42 -10.39
C LYS A 490 25.92 -9.35 -9.35
N SER A 491 25.78 -8.95 -8.08
CA SER A 491 25.27 -9.78 -6.98
C SER A 491 23.79 -10.19 -7.03
N GLY A 492 23.03 -9.86 -8.08
CA GLY A 492 21.64 -10.31 -8.23
C GLY A 492 20.66 -9.74 -7.19
N GLY A 493 21.10 -8.80 -6.36
CA GLY A 493 20.25 -7.89 -5.63
C GLY A 493 19.86 -6.74 -6.56
N VAL A 494 18.65 -6.20 -6.40
CA VAL A 494 18.24 -5.00 -7.12
C VAL A 494 18.99 -3.80 -6.52
N GLY A 495 20.25 -3.62 -6.94
CA GLY A 495 21.07 -2.47 -6.58
C GLY A 495 20.61 -1.22 -7.32
N LEU A 496 19.37 -0.81 -7.06
CA LEU A 496 18.79 0.37 -7.70
C LEU A 496 19.69 1.57 -7.40
N PRO A 497 20.12 2.32 -8.43
CA PRO A 497 20.85 3.54 -8.22
C PRO A 497 19.91 4.55 -7.58
N ALA A 498 20.44 5.50 -6.82
CA ALA A 498 19.67 6.70 -6.53
C ALA A 498 19.36 7.37 -7.86
N ASN A 499 18.09 7.68 -8.12
CA ASN A 499 17.66 8.34 -9.35
C ASN A 499 16.76 9.54 -9.02
N PHE A 500 16.95 10.65 -9.72
CA PHE A 500 16.20 11.88 -9.48
C PHE A 500 16.23 12.81 -10.72
N PRO A 501 15.21 13.66 -10.91
CA PRO A 501 15.26 14.72 -11.91
C PRO A 501 16.38 15.68 -11.53
N MET A 502 17.33 15.94 -12.44
CA MET A 502 18.45 16.84 -12.12
C MET A 502 17.99 18.30 -12.08
N LEU A 503 17.08 18.66 -12.99
CA LEU A 503 16.37 19.93 -13.04
C LEU A 503 14.87 19.63 -12.92
N VAL A 504 14.15 20.42 -12.15
CA VAL A 504 12.70 20.26 -11.97
C VAL A 504 11.97 21.29 -12.82
N LYS A 505 12.43 22.53 -12.80
CA LYS A 505 11.83 23.65 -13.57
C LYS A 505 12.40 23.75 -14.98
N GLY A 506 13.66 23.35 -15.17
CA GLY A 506 14.30 23.28 -16.48
C GLY A 506 13.82 22.13 -17.37
N ASN A 507 13.07 21.18 -16.82
CA ASN A 507 12.53 20.04 -17.54
C ASN A 507 11.19 20.39 -18.23
N PRO A 508 10.93 19.85 -19.43
CA PRO A 508 9.68 20.11 -20.16
C PRO A 508 8.47 19.44 -19.50
N ALA A 509 8.65 18.27 -18.86
CA ALA A 509 7.56 17.59 -18.18
C ALA A 509 7.35 18.17 -16.78
N PRO A 510 6.10 18.30 -16.32
CA PRO A 510 5.85 18.78 -14.97
C PRO A 510 6.32 17.74 -13.94
N TRP A 511 6.75 18.22 -12.78
CA TRP A 511 7.40 17.39 -11.77
C TRP A 511 6.56 16.25 -11.22
N TRP A 512 5.24 16.37 -11.23
CA TRP A 512 4.32 15.31 -10.80
C TRP A 512 4.21 14.15 -11.81
N SER A 513 4.77 14.30 -13.02
CA SER A 513 4.77 13.26 -14.06
C SER A 513 6.00 12.35 -14.05
N TYR A 514 7.06 12.76 -13.33
CA TYR A 514 8.27 11.95 -13.20
C TYR A 514 7.98 10.59 -12.57
N ARG A 515 8.81 9.59 -12.88
CA ARG A 515 8.71 8.23 -12.31
C ARG A 515 10.06 7.75 -11.84
N ALA A 516 10.07 6.62 -11.12
CA ALA A 516 11.29 5.89 -10.78
C ALA A 516 12.34 6.70 -9.99
N TYR A 517 11.94 7.62 -9.09
CA TYR A 517 12.90 8.48 -8.40
C TYR A 517 12.90 8.27 -6.89
N ASP A 518 14.12 8.19 -6.34
CA ASP A 518 14.38 7.94 -4.92
C ASP A 518 14.68 9.24 -4.15
N ALA A 519 15.03 10.29 -4.89
CA ALA A 519 15.35 11.59 -4.36
C ALA A 519 14.74 12.71 -5.20
N PHE A 520 14.69 13.90 -4.62
CA PHE A 520 14.17 15.08 -5.28
C PHE A 520 15.03 16.30 -4.94
N PRO A 521 15.48 17.09 -5.94
CA PRO A 521 16.36 18.22 -5.70
C PRO A 521 15.55 19.40 -5.13
N VAL A 522 15.64 19.64 -3.82
CA VAL A 522 15.01 20.80 -3.18
C VAL A 522 15.73 22.11 -3.53
N ALA A 523 17.02 22.02 -3.87
CA ALA A 523 17.82 23.14 -4.34
C ALA A 523 18.76 22.70 -5.46
N VAL A 524 18.85 23.50 -6.52
CA VAL A 524 19.85 23.35 -7.58
C VAL A 524 20.69 24.62 -7.65
N TYR A 525 22.00 24.45 -7.62
CA TYR A 525 22.98 25.53 -7.65
C TYR A 525 23.82 25.43 -8.92
N GLN A 526 24.16 26.58 -9.50
CA GLN A 526 25.12 26.71 -10.59
C GLN A 526 25.95 27.96 -10.34
N ASP A 527 27.28 27.83 -10.41
CA ASP A 527 28.22 28.94 -10.19
C ASP A 527 28.08 29.67 -8.83
N GLY A 528 27.51 29.00 -7.83
CA GLY A 528 27.23 29.54 -6.49
C GLY A 528 25.90 30.30 -6.38
N GLU A 529 25.06 30.23 -7.40
CA GLU A 529 23.72 30.80 -7.40
C GLU A 529 22.66 29.68 -7.37
N ARG A 530 21.64 29.83 -6.54
CA ARG A 530 20.50 28.91 -6.50
C ARG A 530 19.57 29.16 -7.68
N ILE A 531 19.73 28.38 -8.75
CA ILE A 531 18.94 28.50 -9.98
C ILE A 531 17.54 27.84 -9.85
N GLU A 532 17.37 26.87 -8.94
CA GLU A 532 16.06 26.30 -8.62
C GLU A 532 15.85 26.16 -7.10
N ASP A 533 14.68 26.63 -6.64
CA ASP A 533 14.06 26.26 -5.36
C ASP A 533 12.85 25.38 -5.63
N ASN A 534 12.92 24.10 -5.24
CA ASN A 534 11.84 23.14 -5.45
C ASN A 534 11.30 22.55 -4.12
N LEU A 535 11.50 23.25 -3.00
CA LEU A 535 11.07 22.77 -1.69
C LEU A 535 9.56 22.51 -1.65
N ALA A 536 8.76 23.45 -2.14
CA ALA A 536 7.30 23.33 -2.14
C ALA A 536 6.79 22.15 -2.99
N GLN A 537 7.52 21.78 -4.06
CA GLN A 537 7.20 20.59 -4.85
C GLN A 537 7.49 19.33 -4.05
N TRP A 538 8.67 19.25 -3.43
CA TRP A 538 9.05 18.13 -2.56
C TRP A 538 8.09 17.93 -1.39
N GLU A 539 7.66 19.00 -0.72
CA GLU A 539 6.66 18.94 0.36
C GLU A 539 5.35 18.30 -0.11
N GLN A 540 4.91 18.61 -1.34
CA GLN A 540 3.72 17.97 -1.93
C GLN A 540 3.92 16.48 -2.20
N LEU A 541 5.13 16.05 -2.58
CA LEU A 541 5.44 14.61 -2.72
C LEU A 541 5.31 13.89 -1.37
N ILE A 542 5.80 14.51 -0.30
CA ILE A 542 5.67 13.96 1.06
C ILE A 542 4.21 13.92 1.52
N ASP A 543 3.42 14.94 1.19
CA ASP A 543 1.98 14.98 1.47
C ASP A 543 1.23 13.84 0.75
N ARG A 544 1.70 13.45 -0.44
CA ARG A 544 1.26 12.25 -1.18
C ARG A 544 1.88 10.95 -0.67
N ILE A 545 2.70 11.02 0.37
CA ILE A 545 3.31 9.90 1.06
C ILE A 545 4.31 9.15 0.14
N GLU A 546 4.98 9.90 -0.73
CA GLU A 546 6.06 9.42 -1.60
C GLU A 546 7.40 9.43 -0.85
N TYR A 547 8.20 8.39 -1.03
CA TYR A 547 9.49 8.22 -0.32
C TYR A 547 10.62 8.94 -1.00
N VAL A 548 10.59 10.26 -0.96
CA VAL A 548 11.54 11.07 -1.70
C VAL A 548 12.49 11.76 -0.74
N SER A 549 13.77 11.36 -0.80
CA SER A 549 14.79 12.03 -0.01
C SER A 549 15.09 13.42 -0.60
N PRO A 550 15.14 14.48 0.23
CA PRO A 550 15.53 15.79 -0.26
C PRO A 550 17.01 15.76 -0.67
N MET A 551 17.36 16.51 -1.70
CA MET A 551 18.73 16.61 -2.20
C MET A 551 19.06 18.05 -2.59
N ALA A 552 20.33 18.42 -2.43
CA ALA A 552 20.88 19.64 -3.00
C ALA A 552 21.87 19.24 -4.11
N VAL A 553 21.73 19.85 -5.28
CA VAL A 553 22.51 19.53 -6.47
C VAL A 553 23.34 20.75 -6.86
N HIS A 554 24.65 20.56 -6.97
CA HIS A 554 25.62 21.59 -7.32
C HIS A 554 26.16 21.29 -8.72
N LEU A 555 25.80 22.07 -9.72
CA LEU A 555 26.27 21.90 -11.10
C LEU A 555 27.69 22.46 -11.24
N LEU A 556 28.68 21.74 -10.69
CA LEU A 556 30.08 22.17 -10.67
C LEU A 556 30.85 21.57 -11.84
N ASP A 557 31.69 22.39 -12.47
CA ASP A 557 32.55 22.02 -13.60
C ASP A 557 34.04 22.22 -13.30
N ASP A 558 34.40 22.80 -12.15
CA ASP A 558 35.79 23.04 -11.76
C ASP A 558 35.98 22.77 -10.25
N PRO A 559 36.97 21.95 -9.82
CA PRO A 559 37.23 21.65 -8.41
C PRO A 559 37.40 22.90 -7.53
N VAL A 560 37.84 24.03 -8.09
CA VAL A 560 37.97 25.28 -7.31
C VAL A 560 36.62 25.82 -6.82
N GLN A 561 35.51 25.40 -7.43
CA GLN A 561 34.16 25.80 -7.04
C GLN A 561 33.65 25.10 -5.77
N VAL A 562 34.26 23.98 -5.37
CA VAL A 562 33.80 23.14 -4.22
C VAL A 562 33.75 23.92 -2.91
N ALA A 563 34.67 24.88 -2.71
CA ALA A 563 34.69 25.70 -1.50
C ALA A 563 33.42 26.56 -1.36
N ARG A 564 32.87 27.08 -2.47
CA ARG A 564 31.67 27.92 -2.44
C ARG A 564 30.41 27.11 -2.10
N ALA A 565 30.31 25.89 -2.61
CA ALA A 565 29.19 24.98 -2.33
C ALA A 565 29.08 24.61 -0.83
N SER A 566 30.15 24.82 -0.04
CA SER A 566 30.19 24.38 1.36
C SER A 566 29.28 25.16 2.32
N ASP A 567 28.89 26.39 1.94
CA ASP A 567 28.00 27.27 2.71
C ASP A 567 26.52 27.11 2.30
N GLU A 568 26.25 26.32 1.26
CA GLU A 568 24.94 26.07 0.68
C GLU A 568 24.31 24.78 1.22
N PHE A 569 23.11 24.41 0.76
CA PHE A 569 22.54 23.11 1.12
C PHE A 569 23.42 21.98 0.59
N ASN A 570 23.68 21.00 1.44
CA ASN A 570 24.47 19.82 1.12
C ASN A 570 23.76 18.55 1.59
N LEU A 571 24.00 17.44 0.90
CA LEU A 571 23.47 16.13 1.29
C LEU A 571 24.25 15.60 2.49
N TYR A 572 23.53 15.06 3.47
CA TYR A 572 24.10 14.37 4.61
C TYR A 572 23.53 12.95 4.70
N LEU A 573 24.44 11.99 4.93
CA LEU A 573 24.14 10.59 5.21
C LEU A 573 24.54 10.26 6.65
N LEU A 574 23.69 9.57 7.41
CA LEU A 574 24.05 9.08 8.74
C LEU A 574 24.66 7.68 8.65
N ALA A 575 25.92 7.51 9.01
CA ALA A 575 26.58 6.21 9.05
C ALA A 575 27.58 6.12 10.21
N PRO A 576 27.93 4.94 10.75
CA PRO A 576 28.92 4.82 11.82
C PRO A 576 30.28 5.45 11.45
N ASP A 577 30.71 5.22 10.21
CA ASP A 577 31.89 5.78 9.58
C ASP A 577 31.74 5.75 8.04
N VAL A 578 32.73 6.30 7.33
CA VAL A 578 32.72 6.38 5.85
C VAL A 578 32.81 5.00 5.20
N LYS A 579 33.52 4.05 5.84
CA LYS A 579 33.64 2.66 5.35
C LYS A 579 32.28 1.94 5.32
N HIS A 580 31.38 2.25 6.25
CA HIS A 580 30.03 1.68 6.26
C HIS A 580 29.18 2.11 5.07
N LEU A 581 29.40 3.29 4.49
CA LEU A 581 28.71 3.72 3.26
C LEU A 581 28.96 2.76 2.08
N ARG A 582 30.06 1.99 2.12
CA ARG A 582 30.46 1.04 1.08
C ARG A 582 30.19 -0.41 1.43
N THR A 583 30.31 -0.75 2.70
CA THR A 583 30.31 -2.15 3.14
C THR A 583 28.94 -2.60 3.63
N ASP A 584 28.13 -1.68 4.14
CA ASP A 584 26.80 -2.00 4.64
C ASP A 584 25.79 -2.09 3.47
N PRO A 585 25.03 -3.20 3.36
CA PRO A 585 23.97 -3.36 2.37
C PRO A 585 22.91 -2.24 2.35
N THR A 586 22.71 -1.55 3.48
CA THR A 586 21.78 -0.42 3.62
C THR A 586 22.11 0.68 2.63
N TRP A 587 23.40 0.99 2.51
CA TRP A 587 23.97 2.03 1.68
C TRP A 587 24.38 1.49 0.30
N ASN A 588 25.11 0.36 0.27
CA ASN A 588 25.70 -0.17 -0.96
C ASN A 588 24.66 -0.78 -1.93
N LEU A 589 23.60 -1.41 -1.43
CA LEU A 589 22.66 -2.13 -2.29
C LEU A 589 21.37 -1.38 -2.59
N ARG A 590 21.08 -0.23 -1.97
CA ARG A 590 19.76 0.41 -2.14
C ARG A 590 19.88 1.92 -2.21
N ALA A 591 20.18 2.44 -3.41
CA ALA A 591 20.16 3.86 -3.73
C ALA A 591 20.97 4.75 -2.77
N VAL A 592 22.08 4.24 -2.21
CA VAL A 592 22.89 4.99 -1.22
C VAL A 592 22.04 5.49 -0.04
N GLY A 593 21.06 4.67 0.37
CA GLY A 593 20.11 4.99 1.43
C GLY A 593 19.04 6.01 1.04
N LEU A 594 18.82 6.33 -0.23
CA LEU A 594 17.73 7.19 -0.68
C LEU A 594 16.47 6.37 -0.99
N GLY A 595 15.32 7.02 -1.16
CA GLY A 595 14.13 6.39 -1.76
C GLY A 595 13.35 5.42 -0.87
N ARG A 596 13.68 5.36 0.43
CA ARG A 596 13.13 4.34 1.33
C ARG A 596 12.05 4.88 2.25
N PRO A 597 10.96 4.11 2.48
CA PRO A 597 10.07 4.35 3.59
C PRO A 597 10.83 4.45 4.90
N ASN A 598 10.47 5.46 5.70
CA ASN A 598 10.89 5.60 7.09
C ASN A 598 12.41 5.66 7.23
N ASN A 599 13.09 6.23 6.22
CA ASN A 599 14.52 6.37 6.26
C ASN A 599 14.94 7.69 6.89
N ALA A 600 15.35 7.63 8.16
CA ALA A 600 15.86 8.80 8.86
C ALA A 600 17.38 9.01 8.76
N SER A 601 18.07 8.32 7.85
CA SER A 601 19.52 8.48 7.69
C SER A 601 19.93 9.46 6.59
N THR A 602 19.00 10.17 5.97
CA THR A 602 19.26 11.09 4.85
C THR A 602 18.57 12.45 5.07
N TYR A 603 19.34 13.54 4.96
CA TYR A 603 18.82 14.91 5.07
C TYR A 603 19.68 15.89 4.26
N VAL A 604 19.19 17.10 4.03
CA VAL A 604 19.98 18.22 3.48
C VAL A 604 20.12 19.33 4.50
N SER A 605 21.25 20.03 4.48
CA SER A 605 21.50 21.15 5.39
C SER A 605 22.54 22.13 4.85
N ASN A 606 22.38 23.42 5.18
CA ASN A 606 23.40 24.46 5.02
C ASN A 606 23.96 24.96 6.36
N GLY A 607 23.71 24.26 7.47
CA GLY A 607 24.23 24.62 8.79
C GLY A 607 23.89 23.60 9.87
N PRO A 608 22.62 23.49 10.31
CA PRO A 608 22.22 22.55 11.35
C PRO A 608 22.50 21.09 10.98
N VAL A 609 23.01 20.31 11.93
CA VAL A 609 23.38 18.91 11.76
C VAL A 609 22.37 18.05 12.51
N ILE A 610 21.75 17.11 11.80
CA ILE A 610 20.76 16.18 12.36
C ILE A 610 21.47 14.90 12.71
N GLU A 611 21.40 14.49 13.97
CA GLU A 611 22.07 13.29 14.51
C GLU A 611 21.09 12.13 14.71
N ALA A 612 19.80 12.43 14.90
CA ALA A 612 18.73 11.44 14.95
C ALA A 612 17.38 12.06 14.55
N PHE A 613 16.61 11.32 13.76
CA PHE A 613 15.19 11.58 13.45
C PHE A 613 14.45 10.24 13.48
N LEU A 614 14.46 9.58 14.63
CA LEU A 614 14.14 8.15 14.74
C LEU A 614 12.68 7.93 15.12
N PRO A 615 11.85 7.37 14.22
CA PRO A 615 10.49 7.01 14.55
C PRO A 615 10.44 5.71 15.38
N LEU A 616 9.44 5.60 16.25
CA LEU A 616 9.10 4.39 16.99
C LEU A 616 7.59 4.17 16.94
N ALA A 617 7.16 2.93 16.65
CA ALA A 617 5.76 2.56 16.47
C ALA A 617 5.01 3.38 15.39
N VAL A 618 5.69 4.01 14.44
CA VAL A 618 5.05 4.81 13.36
C VAL A 618 4.27 3.98 12.34
N ASN A 619 4.34 2.65 12.41
CA ASN A 619 3.49 1.77 11.62
C ASN A 619 2.61 0.96 12.58
N ARG A 620 1.41 1.47 12.91
CA ARG A 620 0.43 0.71 13.69
C ARG A 620 0.04 -0.53 12.91
N THR A 621 0.18 -1.70 13.51
CA THR A 621 -0.16 -2.98 12.87
C THR A 621 -0.99 -3.77 13.87
N THR A 622 -2.29 -3.57 13.96
CA THR A 622 -3.08 -4.34 14.95
C THR A 622 -3.67 -5.64 14.39
N LEU A 623 -3.46 -5.91 13.10
CA LEU A 623 -4.00 -7.07 12.38
C LEU A 623 -5.50 -7.26 12.64
N GLY A 624 -6.29 -6.19 12.52
CA GLY A 624 -7.73 -6.22 12.79
C GLY A 624 -8.16 -5.56 14.09
N ALA A 625 -7.36 -5.69 15.14
CA ALA A 625 -7.80 -5.31 16.48
C ALA A 625 -7.89 -3.78 16.60
N SER A 626 -9.10 -3.23 16.58
CA SER A 626 -9.30 -1.79 16.73
C SER A 626 -8.96 -1.30 18.14
N GLY A 627 -9.12 -2.16 19.15
CA GLY A 627 -9.06 -1.79 20.57
C GLY A 627 -7.72 -1.90 21.30
N VAL A 628 -6.57 -2.08 20.63
CA VAL A 628 -5.33 -2.37 21.36
C VAL A 628 -4.82 -1.12 22.10
N HIS A 629 -4.87 -1.16 23.43
CA HIS A 629 -4.43 -0.06 24.30
C HIS A 629 -2.98 0.38 24.00
N GLY A 630 -2.74 1.68 23.95
CA GLY A 630 -1.43 2.26 23.59
C GLY A 630 -1.03 2.14 22.11
N SER A 631 -1.65 1.25 21.31
CA SER A 631 -1.26 1.05 19.89
C SER A 631 -1.51 2.25 18.97
N TYR A 632 -2.36 3.18 19.40
CA TYR A 632 -2.63 4.41 18.65
C TYR A 632 -1.58 5.49 18.92
N GLN A 633 -0.60 5.29 19.82
CA GLN A 633 0.49 6.24 20.06
C GLN A 633 1.73 5.81 19.26
N TRP A 634 2.51 6.80 18.80
CA TRP A 634 3.85 6.64 18.26
C TRP A 634 4.77 7.74 18.78
N GLN A 635 6.07 7.52 18.66
CA GLN A 635 7.10 8.43 19.15
C GLN A 635 8.11 8.80 18.07
N LEU A 636 8.70 9.98 18.22
CA LEU A 636 9.78 10.45 17.39
C LEU A 636 10.90 11.01 18.26
N LEU A 637 12.10 10.43 18.13
CA LEU A 637 13.32 10.91 18.75
C LEU A 637 14.08 11.85 17.80
N ILE A 638 14.30 13.08 18.24
CA ILE A 638 15.00 14.12 17.49
C ILE A 638 16.28 14.49 18.24
N ARG A 639 17.41 14.48 17.54
CA ARG A 639 18.64 15.13 18.00
C ARG A 639 19.29 15.91 16.88
N ALA A 640 19.71 17.12 17.21
CA ALA A 640 20.45 17.96 16.30
C ALA A 640 21.40 18.88 17.05
N ARG A 641 22.37 19.42 16.31
CA ARG A 641 23.27 20.46 16.77
C ARG A 641 23.49 21.49 15.68
N SER A 642 23.84 22.71 16.06
CA SER A 642 24.31 23.73 15.13
C SER A 642 25.43 24.52 15.79
N GLU A 643 26.26 25.15 14.97
CA GLU A 643 27.28 26.11 15.42
C GLU A 643 26.63 27.32 16.11
N PHE A 644 25.49 27.77 15.59
CA PHE A 644 24.67 28.81 16.19
C PHE A 644 23.51 28.19 16.96
N PRO A 645 22.93 28.90 17.96
CA PRO A 645 21.75 28.41 18.66
C PRO A 645 20.63 27.98 17.70
N ILE A 646 20.09 26.78 17.91
CA ILE A 646 18.91 26.30 17.18
C ILE A 646 17.71 27.11 17.65
N ALA A 647 17.17 27.93 16.75
CA ALA A 647 16.03 28.80 17.01
C ALA A 647 14.71 28.03 16.96
N ARG A 648 14.58 27.10 15.99
CA ARG A 648 13.36 26.30 15.79
C ARG A 648 13.67 24.86 15.39
N VAL A 649 12.85 23.94 15.88
CA VAL A 649 12.76 22.54 15.46
C VAL A 649 11.31 22.26 15.12
N GLU A 650 10.98 22.20 13.85
CA GLU A 650 9.62 22.09 13.34
C GLU A 650 9.38 20.68 12.81
N VAL A 651 8.38 19.99 13.34
CA VAL A 651 7.94 18.68 12.84
C VAL A 651 6.70 18.91 11.99
N TRP A 652 6.77 18.46 10.74
CA TRP A 652 5.73 18.63 9.73
C TRP A 652 5.12 17.28 9.37
N ALA A 653 3.83 17.28 9.04
CA ALA A 653 3.08 16.16 8.48
C ALA A 653 2.50 16.62 7.13
N GLY A 654 3.19 16.28 6.04
CA GLY A 654 2.94 16.89 4.74
C GLY A 654 3.16 18.39 4.81
N SER A 655 2.12 19.18 4.52
CA SER A 655 2.12 20.65 4.62
C SER A 655 1.67 21.20 5.99
N GLU A 656 1.33 20.33 6.95
CA GLU A 656 0.85 20.73 8.28
C GLU A 656 1.97 20.70 9.32
N MET A 657 2.30 21.82 9.96
CA MET A 657 3.23 21.83 11.09
C MET A 657 2.54 21.27 12.35
N ILE A 658 3.04 20.14 12.86
CA ILE A 658 2.44 19.43 13.99
C ILE A 658 3.17 19.65 15.30
N ARG A 659 4.42 20.15 15.29
CA ARG A 659 5.15 20.67 16.46
C ARG A 659 6.16 21.74 16.04
N CYS A 660 6.45 22.69 16.93
CA CYS A 660 7.52 23.67 16.77
C CYS A 660 8.22 23.88 18.12
N TYR A 661 9.42 23.32 18.32
CA TYR A 661 10.20 23.53 19.53
C TYR A 661 11.15 24.72 19.38
N ARG A 662 11.38 25.46 20.48
CA ARG A 662 12.25 26.66 20.51
C ARG A 662 13.35 26.52 21.56
N PRO A 663 14.33 25.63 21.35
CA PRO A 663 15.29 25.29 22.39
C PRO A 663 16.29 26.42 22.70
N ASN A 664 16.55 27.32 21.75
CA ASN A 664 17.55 28.40 21.86
C ASN A 664 18.92 27.89 22.38
N SER A 665 19.36 26.75 21.83
CA SER A 665 20.55 26.02 22.26
C SER A 665 21.29 25.48 21.05
N THR A 666 22.61 25.36 21.13
CA THR A 666 23.43 24.75 20.06
C THR A 666 23.21 23.24 19.93
N LYS A 667 22.51 22.62 20.88
CA LYS A 667 22.12 21.21 20.86
C LYS A 667 20.67 21.04 21.28
N VAL A 668 19.96 20.13 20.62
CA VAL A 668 18.60 19.73 20.95
C VAL A 668 18.50 18.22 21.07
N HIS A 669 17.75 17.77 22.07
CA HIS A 669 17.30 16.40 22.23
C HIS A 669 15.82 16.45 22.63
N GLN A 670 14.95 15.94 21.77
CA GLN A 670 13.51 15.99 21.97
C GLN A 670 12.90 14.63 21.65
N VAL A 671 11.97 14.19 22.48
CA VAL A 671 11.08 13.06 22.19
C VAL A 671 9.68 13.62 22.04
N MET A 672 9.05 13.35 20.90
CA MET A 672 7.68 13.77 20.60
C MET A 672 6.75 12.57 20.65
N ASP A 673 5.64 12.69 21.39
CA ASP A 673 4.53 11.74 21.37
C ASP A 673 3.45 12.21 20.39
N GLU A 674 2.89 11.29 19.60
CA GLU A 674 1.86 11.57 18.62
C GLU A 674 0.92 10.37 18.39
N VAL A 675 -0.19 10.55 17.67
CA VAL A 675 -1.23 9.53 17.49
C VAL A 675 -1.36 9.06 16.04
N HIS A 676 -1.82 7.82 15.88
CA HIS A 676 -2.25 7.18 14.63
C HIS A 676 -3.70 7.56 14.30
N ASP A 677 -3.95 8.86 14.10
CA ASP A 677 -5.28 9.37 13.72
C ASP A 677 -5.46 9.44 12.19
N ARG A 678 -4.37 9.51 11.44
CA ARG A 678 -4.34 9.56 9.98
C ARG A 678 -2.99 9.10 9.45
N GLN A 679 -2.94 8.82 8.15
CA GLN A 679 -1.69 8.60 7.45
C GLN A 679 -0.98 9.93 7.19
N ARG A 680 0.31 10.03 7.55
CA ARG A 680 1.10 11.27 7.49
C ARG A 680 2.48 10.99 6.89
N GLY A 681 2.95 11.81 5.96
CA GLY A 681 4.37 11.94 5.64
C GLY A 681 5.03 12.91 6.63
N VAL A 682 5.68 12.40 7.67
CA VAL A 682 6.29 13.18 8.75
C VAL A 682 7.73 13.55 8.39
N TRP A 683 8.11 14.81 8.48
CA TRP A 683 9.48 15.28 8.20
C TRP A 683 9.88 16.41 9.16
N LEU A 684 11.18 16.70 9.23
CA LEU A 684 11.75 17.66 10.16
C LEU A 684 12.39 18.84 9.42
N LYS A 685 12.09 20.05 9.88
CA LYS A 685 12.80 21.29 9.55
C LYS A 685 13.50 21.83 10.79
N ILE A 686 14.80 22.10 10.72
CA ILE A 686 15.55 22.76 11.80
C ILE A 686 16.05 24.09 11.28
N VAL A 687 15.93 25.14 12.10
CA VAL A 687 16.41 26.50 11.78
C VAL A 687 17.28 27.00 12.92
N ASP A 688 18.50 27.45 12.63
CA ASP A 688 19.35 28.12 13.60
C ASP A 688 19.17 29.64 13.63
N SER A 689 19.82 30.32 14.56
CA SER A 689 19.68 31.75 14.78
C SER A 689 20.26 32.62 13.65
N GLN A 690 20.99 32.03 12.69
CA GLN A 690 21.43 32.72 11.47
C GLN A 690 20.49 32.45 10.28
N GLY A 691 19.39 31.72 10.50
CA GLY A 691 18.45 31.36 9.45
C GLY A 691 18.95 30.20 8.57
N ARG A 692 20.01 29.49 8.96
CA ARG A 692 20.43 28.27 8.26
C ARG A 692 19.49 27.13 8.63
N GLU A 693 19.25 26.24 7.67
CA GLU A 693 18.18 25.26 7.73
C GLU A 693 18.68 23.83 7.47
N ALA A 694 17.91 22.85 7.93
CA ALA A 694 18.06 21.45 7.58
C ALA A 694 16.70 20.76 7.38
N TYR A 695 16.62 19.84 6.41
CA TYR A 695 15.42 19.12 5.99
C TYR A 695 15.67 17.61 5.94
N THR A 696 14.92 16.81 6.68
CA THR A 696 15.04 15.34 6.62
C THR A 696 14.27 14.72 5.47
N THR A 697 14.61 13.49 5.11
CA THR A 697 13.66 12.60 4.42
C THR A 697 12.41 12.38 5.28
N SER A 698 11.28 12.08 4.66
CA SER A 698 10.04 11.77 5.37
C SER A 698 10.03 10.37 5.98
N THR A 699 9.35 10.23 7.10
CA THR A 699 8.89 8.95 7.66
C THR A 699 7.37 8.93 7.63
N ASN A 700 6.78 7.79 7.30
CA ASN A 700 5.33 7.66 7.32
C ASN A 700 4.87 7.28 8.71
N SER A 701 3.91 8.03 9.24
CA SER A 701 3.03 7.50 10.26
C SER A 701 1.80 6.92 9.57
N HIS A 702 1.50 5.65 9.79
CA HIS A 702 0.27 5.02 9.31
C HIS A 702 -0.17 3.89 10.21
N ASP A 703 -1.44 3.55 10.09
CA ASP A 703 -1.95 2.25 10.47
C ASP A 703 -2.07 1.36 9.23
N LYS A 704 -1.48 0.15 9.30
CA LYS A 704 -1.48 -0.81 8.20
C LYS A 704 -2.87 -1.25 7.78
N MET A 705 -3.84 -1.10 8.66
CA MET A 705 -5.25 -1.33 8.36
C MET A 705 -5.81 -0.29 7.38
N PHE A 706 -5.15 0.88 7.25
CA PHE A 706 -5.56 2.00 6.39
C PHE A 706 -4.48 2.37 5.39
N TYR A 707 -3.65 1.39 5.01
CA TYR A 707 -2.43 1.64 4.25
C TYR A 707 -2.71 2.07 2.80
N LEU A 708 -2.38 3.32 2.49
CA LEU A 708 -2.34 3.87 1.13
C LEU A 708 -0.92 4.30 0.80
N GLN A 709 -0.22 3.51 -0.01
CA GLN A 709 1.19 3.75 -0.30
C GLN A 709 1.43 3.93 -1.80
N TRP A 710 2.27 4.90 -2.14
CA TRP A 710 2.95 4.98 -3.43
C TRP A 710 4.39 4.51 -3.22
N CYS A 711 4.82 3.52 -4.01
CA CYS A 711 6.26 3.26 -4.08
C CYS A 711 6.96 4.51 -4.64
N ALA A 712 8.21 4.75 -4.21
CA ALA A 712 9.06 5.82 -4.77
C ALA A 712 9.20 5.73 -6.31
N ASP A 713 8.97 4.54 -6.87
CA ASP A 713 9.01 4.35 -8.32
C ASP A 713 7.80 4.93 -9.09
N HIS A 714 6.74 5.36 -8.40
CA HIS A 714 5.49 5.87 -8.99
C HIS A 714 4.81 4.88 -9.95
N CYS A 715 5.20 3.61 -9.93
CA CYS A 715 4.70 2.56 -10.82
C CYS A 715 3.72 1.63 -10.09
N ASN A 716 3.73 1.67 -8.76
CA ASN A 716 2.86 0.88 -7.93
C ASN A 716 2.13 1.80 -6.94
N GLN A 717 0.89 2.15 -7.26
CA GLN A 717 -0.06 2.46 -6.21
C GLN A 717 -0.35 1.14 -5.49
N LEU A 718 0.23 0.97 -4.31
CA LEU A 718 -0.07 -0.18 -3.46
C LEU A 718 -1.38 0.14 -2.75
N GLY A 719 -2.48 -0.25 -3.42
CA GLY A 719 -3.78 -0.32 -2.79
C GLY A 719 -3.81 -1.42 -1.73
N ALA A 720 -4.31 -1.03 -0.57
CA ALA A 720 -5.19 -1.82 0.28
C ALA A 720 -4.60 -2.83 1.27
N GLY A 721 -4.32 -2.35 2.49
CA GLY A 721 -4.49 -3.19 3.67
C GLY A 721 -5.98 -3.49 3.87
N MET A 722 -6.41 -4.71 3.57
CA MET A 722 -7.63 -5.25 4.18
C MET A 722 -7.25 -5.77 5.55
N GLY A 723 -7.94 -5.31 6.58
CA GLY A 723 -7.97 -6.11 7.79
C GLY A 723 -9.36 -6.11 8.37
N VAL A 724 -9.75 -7.33 8.73
CA VAL A 724 -10.94 -7.59 9.51
C VAL A 724 -10.52 -7.71 10.95
N ASP A 725 -11.35 -7.24 11.88
CA ASP A 725 -11.18 -7.48 13.30
C ASP A 725 -11.23 -8.98 13.62
N GLU A 726 -11.00 -9.32 14.87
CA GLU A 726 -11.02 -10.70 15.35
C GLU A 726 -12.33 -11.46 15.07
N ASN A 727 -13.41 -10.76 14.71
CA ASN A 727 -14.71 -11.35 14.38
C ASN A 727 -14.95 -11.47 12.87
N GLY A 728 -14.01 -11.04 12.03
CA GLY A 728 -14.19 -11.00 10.58
C GLY A 728 -14.85 -9.72 10.05
N ASP A 729 -15.14 -8.74 10.92
CA ASP A 729 -15.72 -7.46 10.51
C ASP A 729 -14.64 -6.50 9.99
N PRO A 730 -14.84 -5.73 8.90
CA PRO A 730 -13.92 -4.67 8.51
C PRO A 730 -13.69 -3.67 9.65
N SER A 731 -12.42 -3.46 10.02
CA SER A 731 -12.08 -2.51 11.08
C SER A 731 -12.23 -1.07 10.56
N GLY A 732 -13.26 -0.36 11.02
CA GLY A 732 -13.42 1.05 10.70
C GLY A 732 -12.51 1.90 11.59
N PHE A 733 -11.61 2.65 10.99
CA PHE A 733 -11.17 3.93 11.53
C PHE A 733 -11.42 4.97 10.46
N GLY A 734 -11.93 6.14 10.85
CA GLY A 734 -12.19 7.25 9.95
C GLY A 734 -10.90 7.67 9.23
N ILE A 735 -10.85 7.46 7.92
CA ILE A 735 -9.72 7.89 7.10
C ILE A 735 -9.95 9.35 6.71
N ALA A 736 -9.28 10.27 7.40
CA ALA A 736 -8.94 11.58 6.81
C ALA A 736 -7.52 11.46 6.24
N THR A 737 -7.37 10.87 5.06
CA THR A 737 -6.12 11.04 4.32
C THR A 737 -6.05 12.48 3.85
N HIS A 738 -4.94 13.17 4.14
CA HIS A 738 -4.58 14.45 3.50
C HIS A 738 -4.21 14.24 2.02
N VAL A 739 -4.93 13.41 1.26
CA VAL A 739 -4.81 13.49 -0.20
C VAL A 739 -5.65 14.68 -0.64
N ARG A 740 -5.10 15.88 -0.48
CA ARG A 740 -5.60 17.08 -1.16
C ARG A 740 -5.28 16.89 -2.64
N LEU A 741 -6.07 16.06 -3.31
CA LEU A 741 -5.95 15.82 -4.74
C LEU A 741 -6.45 17.07 -5.47
N LYS A 742 -5.61 18.11 -5.53
CA LYS A 742 -5.69 19.09 -6.62
C LYS A 742 -5.25 18.37 -7.88
N PHE A 743 -6.17 17.64 -8.52
CA PHE A 743 -5.92 17.09 -9.84
C PHE A 743 -5.79 18.24 -10.86
N SER A 744 -4.56 18.58 -11.21
CA SER A 744 -4.23 19.05 -12.57
C SER A 744 -3.86 17.80 -13.37
N GLY A 745 -4.77 17.34 -14.24
CA GLY A 745 -4.76 16.02 -14.87
C GLY A 745 -3.39 15.50 -15.28
N GLY A 746 -3.03 14.33 -14.74
CA GLY A 746 -1.88 13.53 -15.14
C GLY A 746 -2.30 12.08 -15.24
N THR A 747 -2.24 11.52 -16.44
CA THR A 747 -2.50 10.11 -16.71
C THR A 747 -1.29 9.27 -16.26
N GLY A 748 -1.43 8.53 -15.16
CA GLY A 748 -0.54 7.39 -14.90
C GLY A 748 -0.85 6.26 -15.91
N PRO A 749 0.11 5.42 -16.34
CA PRO A 749 -0.20 4.25 -17.14
C PRO A 749 -0.69 3.17 -16.19
N GLY A 750 -2.01 3.09 -16.08
CA GLY A 750 -2.70 2.17 -15.20
C GLY A 750 -3.35 0.99 -15.89
N ALA A 751 -3.08 0.75 -17.18
CA ALA A 751 -3.59 -0.34 -18.05
C ALA A 751 -5.00 -0.11 -18.62
N SER A 752 -5.33 -0.62 -19.81
CA SER A 752 -6.54 -0.33 -20.62
C SER A 752 -7.91 -0.78 -20.05
N HIS A 753 -8.98 0.01 -20.22
CA HIS A 753 -10.36 -0.37 -19.85
C HIS A 753 -10.83 -1.77 -20.32
N ASP A 754 -10.27 -2.29 -21.43
CA ASP A 754 -10.59 -3.62 -21.93
C ASP A 754 -9.94 -4.77 -21.14
N ASP A 755 -8.86 -4.54 -20.39
CA ASP A 755 -8.35 -5.58 -19.48
C ASP A 755 -9.22 -5.65 -18.22
N ALA A 756 -9.73 -4.53 -17.71
CA ALA A 756 -10.56 -4.51 -16.50
C ALA A 756 -11.80 -5.43 -16.62
N LYS A 757 -12.40 -5.50 -17.82
CA LYS A 757 -13.51 -6.43 -18.15
C LYS A 757 -13.13 -7.91 -18.05
N ARG A 758 -11.85 -8.24 -18.31
CA ARG A 758 -11.32 -9.61 -18.34
C ARG A 758 -10.74 -10.05 -16.99
N TYR A 759 -10.65 -9.12 -16.05
CA TYR A 759 -10.08 -9.29 -14.71
C TYR A 759 -11.12 -9.46 -13.61
N ILE A 760 -12.40 -9.58 -13.95
CA ILE A 760 -13.50 -9.77 -13.02
C ILE A 760 -13.90 -11.26 -13.06
N PRO A 761 -13.43 -12.10 -12.13
CA PRO A 761 -13.95 -13.44 -11.94
C PRO A 761 -15.46 -13.40 -11.69
N TRP A 762 -16.19 -14.32 -12.32
CA TRP A 762 -17.53 -14.67 -11.86
C TRP A 762 -17.39 -15.28 -10.46
N GLY A 763 -17.86 -14.57 -9.42
CA GLY A 763 -17.76 -15.00 -8.02
C GLY A 763 -16.73 -14.26 -7.17
N THR A 764 -15.96 -13.32 -7.72
CA THR A 764 -15.38 -12.25 -6.90
C THR A 764 -16.42 -11.16 -6.70
N ASP A 765 -16.68 -10.80 -5.45
CA ASP A 765 -17.43 -9.61 -5.10
C ASP A 765 -16.75 -8.37 -5.71
N THR A 766 -17.26 -7.93 -6.87
CA THR A 766 -16.90 -6.65 -7.48
C THR A 766 -17.97 -5.61 -7.20
N GLY A 767 -18.37 -5.43 -5.94
CA GLY A 767 -18.74 -4.10 -5.48
C GLY A 767 -17.57 -3.14 -5.67
N ILE A 768 -17.27 -2.76 -6.92
CA ILE A 768 -16.23 -1.83 -7.34
C ILE A 768 -16.41 -0.55 -6.52
N PRO A 769 -15.52 -0.20 -5.58
CA PRO A 769 -15.47 1.16 -5.04
C PRO A 769 -14.52 1.94 -5.94
N SER A 770 -15.07 2.81 -6.79
CA SER A 770 -14.36 3.83 -7.58
C SER A 770 -13.46 3.43 -8.78
N LEU A 771 -13.95 2.66 -9.76
CA LEU A 771 -13.80 3.26 -11.11
C LEU A 771 -14.65 4.50 -10.97
N GLY A 772 -14.03 5.67 -10.90
CA GLY A 772 -14.75 6.91 -10.74
C GLY A 772 -15.93 6.90 -11.71
N LEU A 773 -17.13 6.70 -11.18
CA LEU A 773 -18.20 7.60 -11.51
C LEU A 773 -17.67 8.95 -11.06
N GLN A 774 -16.81 9.55 -11.87
CA GLN A 774 -16.62 10.96 -11.81
C GLN A 774 -18.04 11.50 -11.90
N ALA A 775 -18.41 12.33 -10.93
CA ALA A 775 -19.41 13.33 -11.21
C ALA A 775 -18.83 14.18 -12.34
N THR A 776 -18.98 13.69 -13.58
CA THR A 776 -18.87 14.53 -14.75
C THR A 776 -20.10 15.41 -14.62
N VAL A 777 -19.92 16.61 -14.08
CA VAL A 777 -20.95 17.62 -14.15
C VAL A 777 -21.19 17.82 -15.64
N GLU A 778 -22.22 17.19 -16.17
CA GLU A 778 -22.69 17.37 -17.54
C GLU A 778 -24.05 18.04 -17.45
N LEU A 779 -24.21 19.12 -18.18
CA LEU A 779 -25.41 19.91 -18.26
C LEU A 779 -26.05 19.53 -19.59
N HIS A 780 -27.18 18.83 -19.55
CA HIS A 780 -27.89 18.34 -20.74
C HIS A 780 -29.14 19.17 -21.05
N THR A 781 -29.38 19.46 -22.33
CA THR A 781 -30.60 20.12 -22.80
C THR A 781 -31.66 19.11 -23.25
N LYS A 782 -32.96 19.46 -23.21
CA LYS A 782 -34.09 18.64 -23.73
C LYS A 782 -33.98 18.18 -25.20
N GLN A 783 -32.99 18.66 -25.95
CA GLN A 783 -32.86 18.46 -27.41
C GLN A 783 -31.68 17.55 -27.81
N GLY A 784 -30.95 16.97 -26.85
CA GLY A 784 -30.08 15.81 -27.09
C GLY A 784 -28.95 15.98 -28.12
N LYS A 785 -28.39 17.18 -28.31
CA LYS A 785 -27.28 17.38 -29.26
C LYS A 785 -25.91 17.16 -28.61
N MET A 786 -25.36 15.96 -28.78
CA MET A 786 -23.92 15.68 -28.64
C MET A 786 -23.15 15.97 -29.94
N PRO A 787 -21.92 16.52 -29.90
CA PRO A 787 -21.00 16.52 -31.05
C PRO A 787 -20.40 15.12 -31.28
N ARG A 788 -20.15 14.74 -32.54
CA ARG A 788 -19.73 13.38 -32.92
C ARG A 788 -18.21 13.15 -33.01
N LYS A 789 -17.84 11.92 -32.60
CA LYS A 789 -16.54 11.21 -32.59
C LYS A 789 -15.95 10.89 -33.97
N ASN A 790 -14.63 10.65 -34.00
CA ASN A 790 -14.04 9.38 -34.42
C ASN A 790 -12.86 8.99 -33.50
N GLU A 791 -12.72 7.68 -33.30
CA GLU A 791 -11.64 6.90 -32.67
C GLU A 791 -11.59 6.78 -31.13
N ASP A 792 -11.48 5.52 -30.72
CA ASP A 792 -11.37 4.99 -29.37
C ASP A 792 -10.04 5.39 -28.75
N LEU A 793 -10.05 5.78 -27.46
CA LEU A 793 -8.93 5.67 -26.51
C LEU A 793 -9.36 6.26 -25.15
N ILE A 794 -9.24 5.42 -24.13
CA ILE A 794 -9.60 5.69 -22.72
C ILE A 794 -8.31 6.03 -21.98
N PRO A 795 -8.20 7.16 -21.26
CA PRO A 795 -7.12 7.33 -20.32
C PRO A 795 -7.58 6.74 -18.98
N ASP A 796 -7.06 5.56 -18.69
CA ASP A 796 -7.24 4.86 -17.43
C ASP A 796 -6.73 5.66 -16.24
N MET A 797 -7.67 6.11 -15.41
CA MET A 797 -7.47 6.15 -13.97
C MET A 797 -7.87 4.78 -13.40
N ARG A 798 -7.00 3.78 -13.54
CA ARG A 798 -7.15 2.54 -12.77
C ARG A 798 -6.72 2.80 -11.33
N MET A 799 -7.68 3.14 -10.45
CA MET A 799 -7.50 2.81 -9.04
C MET A 799 -7.62 1.29 -8.92
N LYS A 800 -6.53 0.60 -8.57
CA LYS A 800 -6.59 -0.85 -8.32
C LYS A 800 -7.38 -1.10 -7.02
N HIS A 801 -8.53 -1.75 -7.15
CA HIS A 801 -9.49 -1.98 -6.07
C HIS A 801 -9.17 -3.21 -5.24
N ASN A 802 -9.15 -3.03 -3.90
CA ASN A 802 -9.47 -4.06 -2.89
C ASN A 802 -9.55 -3.44 -1.47
N ASN A 803 -10.16 -2.26 -1.30
CA ASN A 803 -10.29 -1.65 0.03
C ASN A 803 -11.68 -1.86 0.61
N ARG A 804 -11.74 -2.47 1.80
CA ARG A 804 -12.94 -2.61 2.62
C ARG A 804 -12.81 -1.74 3.87
N THR A 805 -13.23 -0.47 3.77
CA THR A 805 -13.72 0.43 4.84
C THR A 805 -13.95 1.83 4.27
N THR A 806 -14.55 2.72 5.06
CA THR A 806 -15.04 4.04 4.64
C THR A 806 -13.97 4.89 3.95
N TRP A 807 -14.22 5.28 2.71
CA TRP A 807 -13.39 6.23 1.96
C TRP A 807 -14.09 7.57 1.92
N ILE A 808 -13.35 8.65 2.19
CA ILE A 808 -13.88 10.01 2.14
C ILE A 808 -13.00 10.79 1.17
N THR A 809 -13.58 11.16 0.04
CA THR A 809 -12.90 12.00 -0.96
C THR A 809 -13.63 13.33 -1.04
N ARG A 810 -12.98 14.40 -0.57
CA ARG A 810 -13.43 15.77 -0.86
C ARG A 810 -12.72 16.26 -2.12
N GLN A 811 -13.47 16.53 -3.18
CA GLN A 811 -12.96 17.16 -4.39
C GLN A 811 -13.45 18.60 -4.47
N VAL A 812 -12.51 19.53 -4.58
CA VAL A 812 -12.76 20.96 -4.76
C VAL A 812 -12.24 21.37 -6.13
N VAL A 813 -13.15 21.61 -7.07
CA VAL A 813 -12.81 21.95 -8.46
C VAL A 813 -12.91 23.46 -8.65
N ASN A 814 -11.76 24.15 -8.61
CA ASN A 814 -11.68 25.62 -8.62
C ASN A 814 -11.16 26.25 -9.92
N HIS A 815 -10.41 25.51 -10.75
CA HIS A 815 -9.85 26.02 -12.00
C HIS A 815 -9.53 24.86 -12.94
N VAL A 816 -10.11 24.89 -14.14
CA VAL A 816 -9.71 23.97 -15.22
C VAL A 816 -8.55 24.62 -15.97
N ALA A 817 -7.40 23.95 -15.98
CA ALA A 817 -6.16 24.46 -16.57
C ALA A 817 -6.34 24.78 -18.07
N ARG A 818 -5.76 25.91 -18.51
CA ARG A 818 -5.68 26.31 -19.93
C ARG A 818 -4.93 25.24 -20.74
N ARG A 819 -5.45 24.96 -21.94
CA ARG A 819 -5.04 23.86 -22.84
C ARG A 819 -3.81 24.20 -23.71
N ASP A 820 -3.33 25.44 -23.61
CA ASP A 820 -2.50 26.11 -24.62
C ASP A 820 -1.00 25.75 -24.55
N ILE A 821 -0.55 25.03 -23.51
CA ILE A 821 0.89 24.85 -23.20
C ILE A 821 1.45 23.49 -23.68
N TYR A 822 0.62 22.59 -24.25
CA TYR A 822 1.00 21.20 -24.50
C TYR A 822 1.30 20.79 -25.96
N LEU A 823 1.44 21.73 -26.89
CA LEU A 823 1.76 21.40 -28.29
C LEU A 823 3.18 21.81 -28.67
N GLY A 824 4.12 20.89 -28.45
CA GLY A 824 5.47 20.95 -29.03
C GLY A 824 5.43 20.92 -30.57
N LYS A 825 6.38 21.65 -31.18
CA LYS A 825 6.49 22.01 -32.62
C LYS A 825 6.60 20.86 -33.66
N HIS A 826 6.32 19.59 -33.33
CA HIS A 826 6.54 18.45 -34.25
C HIS A 826 5.29 17.71 -34.75
N ALA A 827 4.10 18.33 -34.68
CA ALA A 827 2.93 17.87 -35.45
C ALA A 827 3.06 18.28 -36.94
N THR A 828 4.01 17.67 -37.66
CA THR A 828 4.36 18.03 -39.06
C THR A 828 3.81 17.08 -40.12
N LYS A 829 2.87 16.17 -39.82
CA LYS A 829 2.14 15.41 -40.85
C LYS A 829 0.69 15.93 -41.02
N PRO A 830 0.17 16.07 -42.26
CA PRO A 830 -1.15 16.69 -42.51
C PRO A 830 -2.35 15.78 -42.25
N TYR A 831 -2.16 14.57 -41.72
CA TYR A 831 -3.28 13.70 -41.36
C TYR A 831 -3.83 14.13 -39.98
N ASP A 832 -5.03 14.72 -40.02
CA ASP A 832 -5.94 15.06 -38.93
C ASP A 832 -5.46 15.99 -37.79
N LYS A 833 -5.49 17.29 -38.09
CA LYS A 833 -5.51 18.40 -37.12
C LYS A 833 -6.82 18.51 -36.30
N LYS A 834 -7.52 17.41 -35.99
CA LYS A 834 -8.87 17.47 -35.39
C LYS A 834 -9.08 16.80 -34.03
N TYR A 835 -8.15 16.04 -33.47
CA TYR A 835 -8.42 15.36 -32.20
C TYR A 835 -7.17 15.29 -31.31
N PHE A 836 -7.23 15.81 -30.07
CA PHE A 836 -6.44 15.31 -28.94
C PHE A 836 -6.98 15.74 -27.54
N CYS A 837 -7.09 14.73 -26.67
CA CYS A 837 -7.39 14.68 -25.21
C CYS A 837 -8.83 14.96 -24.73
N SER A 838 -9.45 13.91 -24.16
CA SER A 838 -10.84 13.79 -23.69
C SER A 838 -10.94 13.70 -22.16
N TRP A 839 -10.61 14.78 -21.47
CA TRP A 839 -10.92 14.96 -20.03
C TRP A 839 -11.36 16.39 -19.72
N GLY A 840 -12.34 16.86 -20.48
CA GLY A 840 -13.27 17.88 -20.05
C GLY A 840 -14.67 17.39 -20.40
N ALA A 841 -15.65 17.70 -19.56
CA ALA A 841 -17.03 17.70 -20.03
C ALA A 841 -17.11 18.47 -21.36
N TYR A 842 -17.95 18.05 -22.30
CA TYR A 842 -18.17 18.72 -23.59
C TYR A 842 -18.93 20.05 -23.44
N PHE A 843 -18.61 20.81 -22.41
CA PHE A 843 -18.93 22.22 -22.37
C PHE A 843 -17.88 22.99 -23.14
N LYS A 844 -18.25 24.20 -23.58
CA LYS A 844 -17.20 25.20 -23.68
C LYS A 844 -16.71 25.42 -22.25
N LEU A 845 -15.40 25.48 -22.04
CA LEU A 845 -14.79 25.93 -20.78
C LEU A 845 -15.38 27.26 -20.26
N GLU A 846 -15.99 28.01 -21.17
CA GLU A 846 -16.76 29.23 -20.97
C GLU A 846 -18.06 29.02 -20.16
N ASP A 847 -18.71 27.85 -20.25
CA ASP A 847 -20.02 27.57 -19.63
C ASP A 847 -19.93 27.22 -18.13
N LEU A 848 -18.78 26.72 -17.66
CA LEU A 848 -18.47 26.51 -16.24
C LEU A 848 -17.67 27.68 -15.63
N LYS A 849 -17.38 28.71 -16.44
CA LYS A 849 -16.58 29.85 -16.00
C LYS A 849 -17.38 30.64 -14.98
N GLY A 850 -16.96 30.52 -13.72
CA GLY A 850 -17.66 31.12 -12.60
C GLY A 850 -18.61 30.17 -11.88
N MET A 851 -18.35 28.85 -11.91
CA MET A 851 -18.88 27.91 -10.93
C MET A 851 -17.72 27.25 -10.17
N GLN A 852 -17.94 26.96 -8.88
CA GLN A 852 -17.07 26.14 -8.05
C GLN A 852 -17.89 24.95 -7.55
N VAL A 853 -17.44 23.74 -7.86
CA VAL A 853 -18.10 22.51 -7.39
C VAL A 853 -17.29 21.93 -6.25
N THR A 854 -17.96 21.72 -5.12
CA THR A 854 -17.44 20.97 -3.98
C THR A 854 -18.21 19.67 -3.89
N HIS A 855 -17.50 18.55 -3.75
CA HIS A 855 -18.08 17.21 -3.71
C HIS A 855 -17.42 16.42 -2.59
N ASP A 856 -18.23 15.87 -1.69
CA ASP A 856 -17.86 14.91 -0.66
C ASP A 856 -18.41 13.54 -1.09
N ASP A 857 -17.50 12.61 -1.41
CA ASP A 857 -17.81 11.21 -1.75
C ASP A 857 -17.45 10.30 -0.58
N LEU A 858 -18.44 9.61 -0.02
CA LEU A 858 -18.27 8.69 1.10
C LEU A 858 -18.71 7.28 0.73
N ASP A 859 -17.76 6.39 0.51
CA ASP A 859 -18.02 4.95 0.36
C ASP A 859 -18.07 4.29 1.74
N PHE A 860 -18.98 3.33 1.96
CA PHE A 860 -19.15 2.53 3.17
C PHE A 860 -19.33 1.06 2.79
N HIS A 861 -18.59 0.16 3.46
CA HIS A 861 -18.65 -1.28 3.22
C HIS A 861 -18.76 -2.04 4.55
N ARG A 862 -19.57 -3.11 4.58
CA ARG A 862 -19.71 -4.00 5.73
C ARG A 862 -19.00 -5.34 5.57
N ASP A 863 -19.02 -5.99 4.40
CA ASP A 863 -18.36 -7.27 4.12
C ASP A 863 -18.35 -7.55 2.60
N ALA A 864 -17.63 -8.59 2.16
CA ALA A 864 -17.59 -9.14 0.79
C ALA A 864 -18.97 -9.53 0.22
N ASN A 865 -19.92 -9.78 1.09
CA ASN A 865 -21.15 -10.48 0.72
C ASN A 865 -22.38 -9.60 0.90
N GLU A 866 -22.18 -8.30 1.08
CA GLU A 866 -23.23 -7.36 1.42
C GLU A 866 -23.14 -6.09 0.59
N PRO A 867 -24.26 -5.36 0.42
CA PRO A 867 -24.23 -4.15 -0.37
C PRO A 867 -23.29 -3.09 0.20
N ALA A 868 -22.51 -2.47 -0.69
CA ALA A 868 -21.77 -1.26 -0.43
C ALA A 868 -22.71 -0.05 -0.49
N PHE A 869 -22.39 1.01 0.22
CA PHE A 869 -23.12 2.26 0.18
C PHE A 869 -22.17 3.37 -0.21
N GLN A 870 -22.50 4.15 -1.22
CA GLN A 870 -21.78 5.36 -1.58
C GLN A 870 -22.71 6.53 -1.36
N TRP A 871 -22.38 7.37 -0.40
CA TRP A 871 -23.08 8.62 -0.18
C TRP A 871 -22.31 9.75 -0.84
N VAL A 872 -22.99 10.46 -1.71
CA VAL A 872 -22.47 11.65 -2.35
C VAL A 872 -23.24 12.85 -1.88
N ASN A 873 -22.50 13.87 -1.44
CA ASN A 873 -23.04 15.17 -1.08
C ASN A 873 -22.16 16.27 -1.66
N GLY A 874 -22.74 17.31 -2.23
CA GLY A 874 -21.95 18.38 -2.79
C GLY A 874 -22.72 19.68 -2.92
N ASN A 875 -21.99 20.70 -3.34
CA ASN A 875 -22.52 22.03 -3.55
C ASN A 875 -21.91 22.65 -4.80
N ILE A 876 -22.74 23.37 -5.56
CA ILE A 876 -22.32 24.20 -6.67
C ILE A 876 -22.42 25.65 -6.20
N LEU A 877 -21.29 26.35 -6.11
CA LEU A 877 -21.24 27.79 -5.87
C LEU A 877 -21.11 28.52 -7.20
N PHE A 878 -22.00 29.47 -7.48
CA PHE A 878 -21.98 30.27 -8.70
C PHE A 878 -21.15 31.54 -8.45
N ASN A 879 -19.86 31.51 -8.75
CA ASN A 879 -18.94 32.65 -8.69
C ASN A 879 -19.24 33.77 -9.71
N THR A 880 -20.11 33.52 -10.70
CA THR A 880 -20.66 34.54 -11.60
C THR A 880 -22.15 34.32 -11.82
N SER A 881 -22.90 35.40 -12.11
CA SER A 881 -24.31 35.27 -12.47
C SER A 881 -24.46 34.39 -13.72
N THR A 882 -25.34 33.39 -13.62
CA THR A 882 -25.58 32.36 -14.62
C THR A 882 -27.07 32.30 -14.93
N ASP A 883 -27.47 32.57 -16.16
CA ASP A 883 -28.86 32.50 -16.61
C ASP A 883 -29.15 31.14 -17.26
N LEU A 884 -29.87 30.26 -16.54
CA LEU A 884 -30.32 28.97 -17.07
C LEU A 884 -31.75 29.03 -17.65
N GLU A 885 -32.43 30.19 -17.67
CA GLU A 885 -33.80 30.33 -18.20
C GLU A 885 -33.84 30.27 -19.73
N LYS A 886 -32.80 30.77 -20.39
CA LYS A 886 -32.66 30.75 -21.87
C LYS A 886 -32.44 29.33 -22.43
N SER A 887 -32.26 28.36 -21.55
CA SER A 887 -31.95 26.95 -21.85
C SER A 887 -33.06 26.05 -21.33
N LYS A 888 -33.61 25.17 -22.19
CA LYS A 888 -34.84 24.42 -21.91
C LYS A 888 -34.62 23.17 -21.03
N THR A 889 -34.16 23.35 -19.78
CA THR A 889 -33.80 22.38 -18.71
C THR A 889 -32.35 21.92 -18.71
N TRP A 890 -31.76 21.86 -17.50
CA TRP A 890 -30.46 21.25 -17.21
C TRP A 890 -30.57 20.24 -16.07
N ASN A 891 -30.05 19.05 -16.29
CA ASN A 891 -29.77 18.09 -15.22
C ASN A 891 -28.27 18.14 -14.96
N LEU A 892 -27.88 18.27 -13.69
CA LEU A 892 -26.55 17.98 -13.17
C LEU A 892 -26.39 16.46 -13.20
N GLU A 893 -25.76 15.91 -14.24
CA GLU A 893 -25.43 14.49 -14.25
C GLU A 893 -24.37 14.21 -13.17
N LEU A 894 -24.66 13.24 -12.31
CA LEU A 894 -23.77 12.84 -11.22
C LEU A 894 -23.23 11.41 -11.42
N GLY A 895 -23.71 10.72 -12.45
CA GLY A 895 -23.26 9.39 -12.81
C GLY A 895 -23.95 8.78 -14.02
N ARG A 896 -23.22 7.87 -14.67
CA ARG A 896 -23.61 7.11 -15.87
C ARG A 896 -23.30 5.63 -15.70
N SER A 897 -24.28 4.77 -15.96
CA SER A 897 -24.05 3.32 -16.05
C SER A 897 -24.19 2.85 -17.50
N ASP A 898 -23.08 2.68 -18.20
CA ASP A 898 -23.02 2.09 -19.54
C ASP A 898 -22.02 0.94 -19.60
N TRP A 899 -22.51 -0.27 -19.90
CA TRP A 899 -21.67 -1.48 -19.86
C TRP A 899 -21.91 -2.51 -20.97
N LEU A 900 -22.71 -2.22 -22.00
CA LEU A 900 -22.73 -3.11 -23.18
C LEU A 900 -21.48 -2.87 -24.04
N GLY A 901 -20.40 -3.54 -23.67
CA GLY A 901 -19.25 -3.77 -24.52
C GLY A 901 -19.57 -4.72 -25.68
N ASP A 902 -20.55 -4.38 -26.52
CA ASP A 902 -20.59 -4.69 -27.97
C ASP A 902 -21.80 -3.99 -28.65
N ILE A 903 -21.96 -2.67 -28.47
CA ILE A 903 -22.91 -1.91 -29.32
C ILE A 903 -22.15 -1.34 -30.53
N LYS A 904 -21.92 -2.20 -31.53
CA LYS A 904 -21.43 -1.77 -32.84
C LYS A 904 -22.57 -1.11 -33.64
N GLY A 905 -22.34 0.13 -34.05
CA GLY A 905 -23.25 0.97 -34.85
C GLY A 905 -24.08 1.92 -33.97
N TRP A 906 -24.15 3.22 -34.22
CA TRP A 906 -24.60 3.84 -35.48
C TRP A 906 -24.14 5.30 -35.66
N ARG A 907 -24.12 5.74 -36.93
CA ARG A 907 -24.07 7.14 -37.39
C ARG A 907 -25.40 7.86 -37.09
N VAL A 908 -25.37 9.19 -36.99
CA VAL A 908 -26.57 10.04 -36.77
C VAL A 908 -26.73 11.06 -37.91
N ASN A 909 -27.91 11.61 -38.11
CA ASN A 909 -28.11 13.01 -38.47
C ASN A 909 -29.55 13.38 -38.10
N GLY A 910 -29.71 14.28 -37.13
CA GLY A 910 -30.82 15.25 -37.14
C GLY A 910 -32.21 14.84 -36.64
N THR A 911 -32.41 13.68 -36.03
CA THR A 911 -33.71 13.29 -35.44
C THR A 911 -33.40 12.51 -34.15
N ILE A 912 -34.37 12.35 -33.24
CA ILE A 912 -34.29 11.40 -32.10
C ILE A 912 -33.45 10.20 -32.56
N LEU A 913 -32.35 9.89 -31.85
CA LEU A 913 -31.50 8.73 -32.18
C LEU A 913 -32.42 7.53 -32.38
N GLY A 914 -32.66 7.11 -33.64
CA GLY A 914 -33.83 6.36 -34.08
C GLY A 914 -34.65 5.63 -33.02
N ASP A 915 -34.37 4.35 -32.86
CA ASP A 915 -35.02 3.43 -31.94
C ASP A 915 -34.60 3.66 -30.50
N TYR A 916 -34.79 4.83 -29.89
CA TYR A 916 -34.63 4.99 -28.44
C TYR A 916 -35.74 5.85 -27.81
N GLU A 917 -36.14 5.49 -26.59
CA GLU A 917 -37.05 6.22 -25.72
C GLU A 917 -36.31 6.65 -24.45
N GLN A 918 -36.43 7.93 -24.08
CA GLN A 918 -35.93 8.45 -22.81
C GLN A 918 -37.10 8.55 -21.82
N VAL A 919 -36.99 7.81 -20.72
CA VAL A 919 -37.90 7.91 -19.59
C VAL A 919 -37.20 8.68 -18.49
N THR A 920 -37.72 9.85 -18.12
CA THR A 920 -37.23 10.63 -16.98
C THR A 920 -38.19 10.46 -15.83
N LYS A 921 -37.67 10.10 -14.65
CA LYS A 921 -38.43 10.03 -13.40
C LYS A 921 -37.74 10.87 -12.33
N THR A 922 -38.42 11.89 -11.83
CA THR A 922 -38.05 12.52 -10.57
C THR A 922 -38.41 11.55 -9.45
N LEU A 923 -37.44 11.19 -8.61
CA LEU A 923 -37.68 10.24 -7.53
C LEU A 923 -38.37 10.88 -6.33
N GLY A 924 -38.17 12.19 -6.11
CA GLY A 924 -38.57 12.88 -4.89
C GLY A 924 -37.73 12.41 -3.69
N LYS A 925 -37.67 13.19 -2.62
CA LYS A 925 -36.88 12.83 -1.44
C LYS A 925 -37.38 11.51 -0.84
N GLY A 926 -36.49 10.53 -0.75
CA GLY A 926 -36.80 9.19 -0.27
C GLY A 926 -37.34 8.21 -1.30
N GLY A 927 -37.63 8.68 -2.51
CA GLY A 927 -37.78 7.80 -3.65
C GLY A 927 -36.46 7.15 -4.00
N TYR A 928 -36.53 5.92 -4.51
CA TYR A 928 -35.37 5.19 -4.96
C TYR A 928 -35.61 4.53 -6.31
N PHE A 929 -34.51 4.18 -6.97
CA PHE A 929 -34.50 3.47 -8.24
C PHE A 929 -33.48 2.36 -8.19
N SER A 930 -33.97 1.13 -8.22
CA SER A 930 -33.15 -0.07 -8.30
C SER A 930 -32.95 -0.48 -9.75
N PHE A 931 -31.74 -0.92 -10.08
CA PHE A 931 -31.37 -1.39 -11.40
C PHE A 931 -30.52 -2.65 -11.30
N ALA A 932 -30.68 -3.52 -12.30
CA ALA A 932 -29.87 -4.72 -12.47
C ALA A 932 -28.88 -4.52 -13.63
N ASN A 933 -27.64 -4.96 -13.45
CA ASN A 933 -26.57 -4.86 -14.44
C ASN A 933 -25.70 -6.14 -14.40
N PRO A 934 -25.16 -6.62 -15.54
CA PRO A 934 -24.23 -7.75 -15.61
C PRO A 934 -23.03 -7.71 -14.62
N LEU A 935 -22.62 -6.52 -14.18
CA LEU A 935 -21.55 -6.26 -13.20
C LEU A 935 -22.08 -5.85 -11.83
N GLY A 936 -23.32 -6.20 -11.48
CA GLY A 936 -23.89 -6.01 -10.15
C GLY A 936 -25.21 -5.24 -10.17
N ASN A 937 -26.03 -5.48 -9.14
CA ASN A 937 -27.27 -4.74 -8.95
C ASN A 937 -26.98 -3.47 -8.14
N GLY A 938 -27.82 -2.44 -8.26
CA GLY A 938 -27.65 -1.21 -7.49
C GLY A 938 -28.96 -0.48 -7.26
N THR A 939 -28.99 0.37 -6.24
CA THR A 939 -30.16 1.16 -5.86
C THR A 939 -29.73 2.57 -5.54
N ILE A 940 -30.28 3.54 -6.25
CA ILE A 940 -30.03 4.97 -5.99
C ILE A 940 -31.21 5.52 -5.20
N PHE A 941 -30.92 6.17 -4.09
CA PHE A 941 -31.89 6.87 -3.24
C PHE A 941 -31.69 8.38 -3.40
N ALA A 942 -32.78 9.06 -3.73
CA ALA A 942 -32.82 10.51 -3.82
C ALA A 942 -32.81 11.13 -2.41
N LEU A 943 -31.84 11.99 -2.13
CA LEU A 943 -31.74 12.71 -0.85
C LEU A 943 -32.49 14.06 -0.87
N ASP A 944 -32.83 14.53 -2.06
CA ASP A 944 -33.56 15.77 -2.31
C ASP A 944 -34.73 15.56 -3.29
N ASP A 945 -35.61 16.55 -3.38
CA ASP A 945 -36.80 16.48 -4.24
C ASP A 945 -36.52 16.75 -5.72
N THR A 946 -35.33 17.25 -6.05
CA THR A 946 -34.91 17.62 -7.40
C THR A 946 -34.15 16.50 -8.12
N PHE A 947 -33.87 15.41 -7.41
CA PHE A 947 -33.14 14.27 -7.96
C PHE A 947 -33.95 13.51 -9.00
N THR A 948 -33.32 13.29 -10.15
CA THR A 948 -33.89 12.71 -11.36
C THR A 948 -33.07 11.53 -11.81
N VAL A 949 -33.75 10.50 -12.31
CA VAL A 949 -33.15 9.37 -13.01
C VAL A 949 -33.70 9.36 -14.43
N HIS A 950 -32.79 9.27 -15.40
CA HIS A 950 -33.12 9.11 -16.81
C HIS A 950 -32.70 7.72 -17.27
N ARG A 951 -33.64 6.94 -17.79
CA ARG A 951 -33.37 5.70 -18.49
C ARG A 951 -33.49 5.95 -19.98
N ILE A 952 -32.41 5.75 -20.72
CA ILE A 952 -32.43 5.77 -22.19
C ILE A 952 -32.50 4.33 -22.65
N VAL A 953 -33.61 3.89 -23.24
CA VAL A 953 -33.84 2.52 -23.72
C VAL A 953 -33.89 2.53 -25.23
N ARG A 954 -33.39 1.49 -25.91
CA ARG A 954 -33.72 1.28 -27.32
C ARG A 954 -35.22 0.97 -27.49
N LYS A 955 -35.89 1.43 -28.55
CA LYS A 955 -37.27 1.05 -28.93
C LYS A 955 -37.38 -0.45 -29.18
N ASP A 956 -36.30 -1.11 -29.59
CA ASP A 956 -36.23 -2.58 -29.70
C ASP A 956 -35.98 -3.29 -28.35
N GLY A 957 -35.82 -2.54 -27.26
CA GLY A 957 -35.58 -3.04 -25.91
C GLY A 957 -34.16 -3.56 -25.63
N SER A 958 -33.26 -3.58 -26.62
CA SER A 958 -31.99 -4.32 -26.54
C SER A 958 -30.87 -3.65 -25.74
N ALA A 959 -30.99 -2.36 -25.42
CA ALA A 959 -30.01 -1.64 -24.61
C ALA A 959 -30.68 -0.57 -23.75
N SER A 960 -30.26 -0.44 -22.49
CA SER A 960 -30.62 0.72 -21.69
C SER A 960 -29.44 1.27 -20.89
N CYS A 961 -29.29 2.60 -20.89
CA CYS A 961 -28.35 3.32 -20.02
C CYS A 961 -29.15 4.09 -18.96
N ILE A 962 -28.61 4.16 -17.75
CA ILE A 962 -29.19 4.95 -16.66
C ILE A 962 -28.25 6.12 -16.34
N PHE A 963 -28.84 7.30 -16.33
CA PHE A 963 -28.26 8.56 -15.90
C PHE A 963 -29.00 9.02 -14.67
N TYR A 964 -28.32 9.67 -13.75
CA TYR A 964 -28.97 10.22 -12.56
C TYR A 964 -28.28 11.50 -12.11
N GLY A 965 -29.05 12.38 -11.48
CA GLY A 965 -28.61 13.74 -11.32
C GLY A 965 -29.65 14.68 -10.75
N ASN A 966 -29.28 15.93 -10.55
CA ASN A 966 -30.16 16.95 -10.00
C ASN A 966 -30.70 17.89 -11.09
N ASN A 967 -32.01 18.09 -11.13
CA ASN A 967 -32.62 19.06 -12.06
C ASN A 967 -32.45 20.49 -11.49
N LEU A 968 -31.60 21.30 -12.13
CA LEU A 968 -31.32 22.68 -11.71
C LEU A 968 -32.47 23.65 -12.06
N GLY A 969 -33.39 23.21 -12.92
CA GLY A 969 -34.48 24.03 -13.43
C GLY A 969 -34.02 25.07 -14.47
N ALA A 970 -34.99 25.78 -15.05
CA ALA A 970 -34.77 26.95 -15.88
C ALA A 970 -34.93 28.20 -15.00
N LYS A 971 -33.86 28.63 -14.34
CA LYS A 971 -33.84 29.79 -13.44
C LYS A 971 -32.51 30.55 -13.54
N GLN A 972 -32.51 31.82 -13.16
CA GLN A 972 -31.29 32.62 -13.04
C GLN A 972 -30.63 32.38 -11.67
N TYR A 973 -29.32 32.19 -11.66
CA TYR A 973 -28.47 32.15 -10.48
C TYR A 973 -27.63 33.43 -10.41
N ALA A 974 -27.64 34.12 -9.27
CA ALA A 974 -26.80 35.27 -9.00
C ALA A 974 -25.38 34.85 -8.60
N THR A 975 -24.43 35.78 -8.67
CA THR A 975 -23.09 35.57 -8.09
C THR A 975 -23.23 35.33 -6.57
N GLY A 976 -22.62 34.26 -6.08
CA GLY A 976 -22.70 33.81 -4.69
C GLY A 976 -23.83 32.81 -4.41
N ASP A 977 -24.75 32.59 -5.36
CA ASP A 977 -25.77 31.56 -5.19
C ASP A 977 -25.14 30.19 -5.02
N SER A 978 -25.83 29.31 -4.30
CA SER A 978 -25.37 27.93 -4.12
C SER A 978 -26.50 26.93 -4.31
N GLN A 979 -26.17 25.78 -4.90
CA GLN A 979 -27.09 24.68 -5.12
C GLN A 979 -26.52 23.39 -4.53
N PRO A 980 -27.05 22.91 -3.39
CA PRO A 980 -26.67 21.62 -2.86
C PRO A 980 -27.24 20.50 -3.74
N TYR A 981 -26.57 19.35 -3.72
CA TYR A 981 -27.02 18.11 -4.33
C TYR A 981 -26.58 16.92 -3.48
N GLY A 982 -27.35 15.83 -3.49
CA GLY A 982 -26.90 14.59 -2.86
C GLY A 982 -27.67 13.36 -3.28
N TYR A 983 -27.00 12.21 -3.24
CA TYR A 983 -27.61 10.90 -3.45
C TYR A 983 -26.93 9.84 -2.59
N LEU A 984 -27.65 8.76 -2.33
CA LEU A 984 -27.06 7.53 -1.85
C LEU A 984 -27.16 6.49 -2.94
N LEU A 985 -26.07 5.77 -3.20
CA LEU A 985 -26.03 4.62 -4.06
C LEU A 985 -25.69 3.37 -3.23
N MET A 986 -26.63 2.44 -3.12
CA MET A 986 -26.38 1.09 -2.64
C MET A 986 -25.95 0.21 -3.82
N ARG A 987 -24.85 -0.55 -3.69
CA ARG A 987 -24.33 -1.44 -4.74
C ARG A 987 -24.25 -2.86 -4.21
N TRP A 988 -24.83 -3.81 -4.91
CA TRP A 988 -24.80 -5.21 -4.57
C TRP A 988 -23.53 -5.87 -5.11
N PRO A 989 -22.94 -6.83 -4.37
CA PRO A 989 -21.93 -7.71 -4.91
C PRO A 989 -22.37 -8.39 -6.19
N VAL A 990 -21.43 -8.59 -7.12
CA VAL A 990 -21.71 -9.25 -8.40
C VAL A 990 -22.11 -10.69 -8.19
N GLY A 991 -23.21 -11.10 -8.83
CA GLY A 991 -23.79 -12.44 -8.68
C GLY A 991 -24.72 -12.60 -7.48
N ILE A 992 -24.88 -11.58 -6.62
CA ILE A 992 -25.91 -11.60 -5.57
C ILE A 992 -27.22 -11.05 -6.13
N PRO A 993 -28.31 -11.84 -6.15
CA PRO A 993 -29.61 -11.35 -6.55
C PRO A 993 -30.06 -10.22 -5.62
N LEU A 994 -30.75 -9.22 -6.17
CA LEU A 994 -31.47 -8.23 -5.35
C LEU A 994 -32.34 -8.97 -4.35
N ALA A 995 -32.11 -8.78 -3.05
CA ALA A 995 -33.00 -9.35 -2.05
C ALA A 995 -34.29 -8.52 -2.01
N ASP A 996 -35.43 -9.20 -2.11
CA ASP A 996 -36.74 -8.55 -2.08
C ASP A 996 -36.89 -7.71 -0.81
N GLY A 997 -37.05 -6.39 -1.00
CA GLY A 997 -37.37 -5.46 0.08
C GLY A 997 -36.19 -4.87 0.86
N LEU A 998 -34.92 -5.19 0.55
CA LEU A 998 -33.80 -4.50 1.22
C LEU A 998 -33.79 -3.00 0.88
N ASP A 999 -34.07 -2.65 -0.37
CA ASP A 999 -34.20 -1.25 -0.80
C ASP A 999 -35.28 -0.52 -0.01
N GLN A 1000 -36.43 -1.18 0.22
CA GLN A 1000 -37.52 -0.62 1.00
C GLN A 1000 -37.14 -0.52 2.48
N GLN A 1001 -36.46 -1.51 3.07
CA GLN A 1001 -35.96 -1.42 4.46
C GLN A 1001 -34.97 -0.27 4.64
N VAL A 1002 -34.09 -0.08 3.66
CA VAL A 1002 -33.18 1.06 3.62
C VAL A 1002 -34.01 2.34 3.47
N ALA A 1003 -34.93 2.44 2.51
CA ALA A 1003 -35.79 3.62 2.37
C ALA A 1003 -36.60 3.94 3.64
N ASP A 1004 -37.22 2.96 4.29
CA ASP A 1004 -38.00 3.11 5.52
C ASP A 1004 -37.15 3.57 6.70
N LEU A 1005 -35.91 3.08 6.79
CA LEU A 1005 -34.96 3.55 7.78
C LEU A 1005 -34.61 5.03 7.55
N LEU A 1006 -34.33 5.38 6.31
CA LEU A 1006 -33.79 6.68 5.94
C LEU A 1006 -34.83 7.78 5.89
N PHE A 1007 -36.04 7.42 5.50
CA PHE A 1007 -37.11 8.35 5.19
C PHE A 1007 -38.39 8.07 5.99
N GLY A 1008 -38.49 6.94 6.70
CA GLY A 1008 -39.62 6.59 7.57
C GLY A 1008 -39.47 7.05 9.03
N SER A 1009 -40.34 6.55 9.90
CA SER A 1009 -40.50 7.02 11.30
C SER A 1009 -39.30 6.77 12.22
N GLN A 1010 -38.34 5.93 11.80
CA GLN A 1010 -37.12 5.65 12.57
C GLN A 1010 -36.02 6.73 12.43
N ARG A 1011 -36.21 7.72 11.56
CA ARG A 1011 -35.26 8.82 11.27
C ARG A 1011 -34.94 9.73 12.48
N GLY A 1012 -35.82 9.77 13.49
CA GLY A 1012 -35.72 10.66 14.65
C GLY A 1012 -34.98 10.09 15.87
N GLN A 1013 -34.23 9.00 15.73
CA GLN A 1013 -33.69 8.26 16.89
C GLN A 1013 -32.35 8.80 17.45
N LEU A 1014 -31.64 9.68 16.75
CA LEU A 1014 -30.49 10.38 17.33
C LEU A 1014 -30.98 11.54 18.19
N ALA A 1015 -31.01 11.34 19.50
CA ALA A 1015 -31.30 12.40 20.45
C ALA A 1015 -30.04 13.21 20.74
N ALA A 1016 -30.05 14.51 20.44
CA ALA A 1016 -28.99 15.41 20.88
C ALA A 1016 -29.11 15.62 22.39
N VAL A 1017 -28.11 15.18 23.14
CA VAL A 1017 -27.94 15.54 24.56
C VAL A 1017 -27.26 16.91 24.65
N ARG A 1018 -26.28 17.14 23.77
CA ARG A 1018 -25.51 18.39 23.67
C ARG A 1018 -25.10 18.66 22.23
N GLY A 1019 -25.25 19.91 21.79
CA GLY A 1019 -25.07 20.29 20.39
C GLY A 1019 -26.38 20.29 19.61
N LYS A 1020 -26.29 20.37 18.28
CA LYS A 1020 -27.47 20.39 17.41
C LYS A 1020 -27.30 19.39 16.26
N VAL A 1021 -28.35 18.66 15.93
CA VAL A 1021 -28.42 17.94 14.65
C VAL A 1021 -28.82 18.97 13.58
N LEU A 1022 -28.03 19.09 12.52
CA LEU A 1022 -28.18 20.12 11.47
C LEU A 1022 -28.83 19.59 10.19
N ASP A 1023 -28.55 18.35 9.80
CA ASP A 1023 -28.96 17.75 8.53
C ASP A 1023 -29.20 16.24 8.71
N VAL A 1024 -30.20 15.70 8.00
CA VAL A 1024 -30.46 14.26 7.90
C VAL A 1024 -31.33 14.00 6.67
N PRO A 1025 -30.72 13.71 5.52
CA PRO A 1025 -31.05 12.46 4.82
C PRO A 1025 -29.79 11.61 4.65
N PHE A 1026 -29.85 10.37 5.14
CA PHE A 1026 -28.80 9.32 5.07
C PHE A 1026 -27.56 9.39 5.98
N GLY A 1027 -27.35 10.47 6.72
CA GLY A 1027 -26.29 10.55 7.73
C GLY A 1027 -26.56 11.64 8.74
N PHE A 1028 -25.89 11.61 9.87
CA PHE A 1028 -26.02 12.63 10.89
C PHE A 1028 -25.02 13.74 10.63
N LYS A 1029 -25.49 14.93 10.27
CA LYS A 1029 -24.67 16.14 10.39
C LYS A 1029 -24.95 16.80 11.72
N VAL A 1030 -23.92 17.01 12.52
CA VAL A 1030 -24.06 17.58 13.85
C VAL A 1030 -23.14 18.77 14.02
N LYS A 1031 -23.65 19.77 14.76
CA LYS A 1031 -22.90 20.91 15.24
C LYS A 1031 -22.56 20.69 16.72
N PRO A 1032 -21.27 20.64 17.07
CA PRO A 1032 -20.83 20.53 18.45
C PRO A 1032 -21.18 21.80 19.25
N THR A 1033 -21.19 21.66 20.57
CA THR A 1033 -21.16 22.78 21.53
C THR A 1033 -19.91 22.61 22.38
N GLU A 1034 -19.07 23.65 22.44
CA GLU A 1034 -17.74 23.59 23.07
C GLU A 1034 -16.86 22.44 22.52
N GLY A 1035 -16.81 22.31 21.19
CA GLY A 1035 -15.88 21.41 20.51
C GLY A 1035 -16.38 19.99 20.27
N ALA A 1036 -17.39 19.50 20.99
CA ALA A 1036 -17.98 18.17 20.72
C ALA A 1036 -19.52 18.14 20.75
N PHE A 1037 -20.07 17.12 20.09
CA PHE A 1037 -21.48 16.76 20.09
C PHE A 1037 -21.67 15.53 20.99
N THR A 1038 -22.67 15.56 21.86
CA THR A 1038 -23.07 14.39 22.64
C THR A 1038 -24.47 13.97 22.20
N GLY A 1039 -24.60 12.74 21.74
CA GLY A 1039 -25.85 12.17 21.27
C GLY A 1039 -26.15 10.84 21.96
N ALA A 1040 -27.39 10.40 21.87
CA ALA A 1040 -27.80 9.06 22.24
C ALA A 1040 -28.48 8.40 21.04
N ILE A 1041 -28.06 7.17 20.72
CA ILE A 1041 -28.66 6.35 19.66
C ILE A 1041 -29.10 5.01 20.25
N PRO A 1042 -30.34 4.56 20.03
CA PRO A 1042 -30.80 3.27 20.53
C PRO A 1042 -30.10 2.11 19.80
N ALA A 1043 -30.23 0.90 20.36
CA ALA A 1043 -29.86 -0.31 19.65
C ALA A 1043 -30.73 -0.43 18.40
N MET A 1044 -30.11 -0.52 17.23
CA MET A 1044 -30.80 -0.74 15.97
C MET A 1044 -30.30 -2.05 15.39
N SER A 1045 -31.19 -2.85 14.83
CA SER A 1045 -30.83 -4.03 14.04
C SER A 1045 -30.30 -3.60 12.65
N LEU A 1046 -29.44 -2.58 12.65
CA LEU A 1046 -28.87 -2.04 11.45
C LEU A 1046 -27.67 -2.86 11.05
N LYS A 1047 -27.77 -3.40 9.86
CA LYS A 1047 -26.72 -4.15 9.19
C LYS A 1047 -25.74 -3.21 8.47
N MET A 1048 -25.60 -1.95 8.89
CA MET A 1048 -24.68 -0.94 8.32
C MET A 1048 -24.22 0.06 9.38
N GLY A 1049 -23.12 0.78 9.12
CA GLY A 1049 -22.73 1.95 9.89
C GLY A 1049 -23.51 3.19 9.42
N LEU A 1050 -23.94 4.02 10.37
CA LEU A 1050 -24.60 5.30 10.10
C LEU A 1050 -23.55 6.41 10.03
N PRO A 1051 -23.42 7.13 8.90
CA PRO A 1051 -22.43 8.19 8.77
C PRO A 1051 -22.68 9.31 9.78
N LEU A 1052 -21.62 9.85 10.37
CA LEU A 1052 -21.65 11.00 11.27
C LEU A 1052 -20.62 12.04 10.81
N GLN A 1053 -21.11 13.21 10.44
CA GLN A 1053 -20.33 14.42 10.16
C GLN A 1053 -20.42 15.35 11.38
N VAL A 1054 -19.29 15.65 12.01
CA VAL A 1054 -19.19 16.66 13.06
C VAL A 1054 -18.45 17.88 12.49
N THR A 1055 -19.12 19.01 12.35
CA THR A 1055 -18.50 20.24 11.79
C THR A 1055 -17.92 21.15 12.87
N SER A 1056 -17.07 22.10 12.51
CA SER A 1056 -16.56 23.13 13.45
C SER A 1056 -15.74 22.56 14.62
N VAL A 1057 -14.99 21.50 14.36
CA VAL A 1057 -14.01 20.88 15.25
C VAL A 1057 -12.65 21.54 14.99
N ASN A 1058 -11.88 21.84 16.02
CA ASN A 1058 -10.51 22.32 15.84
C ASN A 1058 -9.58 21.15 15.42
N PRO A 1059 -8.94 21.18 14.24
CA PRO A 1059 -8.08 20.09 13.78
C PRO A 1059 -6.78 19.94 14.59
N LYS A 1060 -6.40 20.94 15.38
CA LYS A 1060 -5.19 20.92 16.24
C LYS A 1060 -5.41 20.18 17.57
N TRP A 1061 -6.66 19.85 17.90
CA TRP A 1061 -7.08 19.25 19.18
C TRP A 1061 -7.51 17.79 19.01
N PRO A 1062 -7.47 16.97 20.08
CA PRO A 1062 -7.79 15.56 19.95
C PRO A 1062 -9.28 15.41 19.65
N ALA A 1063 -9.59 14.91 18.46
CA ALA A 1063 -10.94 14.56 18.09
C ALA A 1063 -11.14 13.05 18.10
N GLY A 1064 -12.38 12.61 18.26
CA GLY A 1064 -12.71 11.20 18.14
C GLY A 1064 -14.12 10.87 18.58
N LEU A 1065 -14.38 9.58 18.71
CA LEU A 1065 -15.66 9.02 19.16
C LEU A 1065 -15.45 8.31 20.50
N TRP A 1066 -16.26 8.68 21.49
CA TRP A 1066 -16.28 8.10 22.83
C TRP A 1066 -17.67 7.59 23.15
N TRP A 1067 -17.77 6.37 23.70
CA TRP A 1067 -19.03 5.78 24.16
C TRP A 1067 -19.03 5.68 25.67
N ASP A 1068 -20.11 6.12 26.30
CA ASP A 1068 -20.22 6.06 27.76
C ASP A 1068 -20.14 4.59 28.27
N GLY A 1069 -19.42 4.38 29.35
CA GLY A 1069 -19.16 3.06 29.94
C GLY A 1069 -18.30 2.11 29.10
N LYS A 1070 -17.72 2.55 27.96
CA LYS A 1070 -16.78 1.73 27.17
C LYS A 1070 -15.33 2.08 27.50
N ALA A 1071 -14.46 1.06 27.48
CA ALA A 1071 -13.06 1.22 27.82
C ALA A 1071 -12.20 1.80 26.67
N PHE A 1072 -12.79 2.12 25.51
CA PHE A 1072 -12.04 2.47 24.29
C PHE A 1072 -12.54 3.79 23.69
N TYR A 1073 -11.59 4.65 23.35
CA TYR A 1073 -11.76 5.88 22.59
C TYR A 1073 -11.23 5.64 21.17
N GLU A 1074 -12.01 6.04 20.16
CA GLU A 1074 -11.58 5.98 18.77
C GLU A 1074 -11.00 7.36 18.36
N PRO A 1075 -9.67 7.51 18.24
CA PRO A 1075 -9.07 8.73 17.74
C PRO A 1075 -9.43 8.94 16.27
N LEU A 1076 -9.81 10.17 15.94
CA LEU A 1076 -10.18 10.55 14.58
C LEU A 1076 -9.54 11.89 14.23
N ALA A 1077 -9.17 12.04 12.96
CA ALA A 1077 -8.60 13.27 12.42
C ALA A 1077 -9.68 14.14 11.77
N PRO A 1078 -9.90 15.38 12.23
CA PRO A 1078 -10.66 16.36 11.48
C PRO A 1078 -9.87 16.83 10.24
N ASP A 1079 -10.58 17.21 9.17
CA ASP A 1079 -9.99 17.90 8.03
C ASP A 1079 -9.56 19.35 8.40
N GLN A 1080 -8.88 20.03 7.47
CA GLN A 1080 -8.40 21.40 7.68
C GLN A 1080 -9.54 22.41 7.88
N GLU A 1081 -10.74 22.10 7.38
CA GLU A 1081 -11.94 22.90 7.54
C GLU A 1081 -12.66 22.62 8.89
N GLY A 1082 -12.10 21.72 9.71
CA GLY A 1082 -12.67 21.36 11.00
C GLY A 1082 -13.87 20.43 10.89
N THR A 1083 -13.94 19.63 9.83
CA THR A 1083 -14.96 18.59 9.67
C THR A 1083 -14.37 17.25 10.07
N LEU A 1084 -15.02 16.61 11.00
CA LEU A 1084 -14.73 15.26 11.44
C LEU A 1084 -15.77 14.31 10.86
N TRP A 1085 -15.31 13.15 10.39
CA TRP A 1085 -16.18 12.11 9.84
C TRP A 1085 -15.97 10.78 10.58
N THR A 1086 -17.06 10.09 10.87
CA THR A 1086 -17.04 8.75 11.45
C THR A 1086 -18.34 8.01 11.13
N GLN A 1087 -18.51 6.83 11.70
CA GLN A 1087 -19.72 6.03 11.60
C GLN A 1087 -20.16 5.57 12.99
N LEU A 1088 -21.47 5.61 13.22
CA LEU A 1088 -22.11 4.98 14.36
C LEU A 1088 -22.53 3.57 13.96
N LYS A 1089 -22.17 2.57 14.77
CA LYS A 1089 -22.58 1.17 14.54
C LYS A 1089 -23.59 0.76 15.62
N PRO A 1090 -24.85 1.22 15.58
CA PRO A 1090 -25.85 1.01 16.65
C PRO A 1090 -26.07 -0.47 17.03
N GLN A 1091 -25.79 -1.40 16.12
CA GLN A 1091 -25.81 -2.84 16.36
C GLN A 1091 -24.68 -3.32 17.28
N LYS A 1092 -23.51 -2.66 17.26
CA LYS A 1092 -22.32 -3.01 18.05
C LYS A 1092 -22.17 -2.10 19.27
N HIS A 1093 -22.46 -0.82 19.09
CA HIS A 1093 -22.34 0.24 20.07
C HIS A 1093 -23.58 1.14 20.00
N HIS A 1094 -24.36 1.16 21.06
CA HIS A 1094 -25.54 2.01 21.24
C HIS A 1094 -25.52 2.65 22.63
N GLY A 1095 -26.39 3.62 22.86
CA GLY A 1095 -26.42 4.46 24.05
C GLY A 1095 -25.82 5.85 23.78
N THR A 1096 -25.33 6.48 24.84
CA THR A 1096 -24.74 7.82 24.79
C THR A 1096 -23.32 7.77 24.23
N PHE A 1097 -23.03 8.67 23.29
CA PHE A 1097 -21.71 8.87 22.72
C PHE A 1097 -21.38 10.35 22.63
N THR A 1098 -20.08 10.65 22.60
CA THR A 1098 -19.53 11.99 22.35
C THR A 1098 -18.60 11.94 21.15
N ALA A 1099 -18.79 12.83 20.19
CA ALA A 1099 -17.99 12.95 18.98
C ALA A 1099 -17.53 14.39 18.73
N GLY A 1100 -16.26 14.59 18.40
CA GLY A 1100 -15.64 15.92 18.20
C GLY A 1100 -14.38 16.08 19.03
N ASN A 1101 -13.96 17.33 19.33
CA ASN A 1101 -12.82 17.58 20.21
C ASN A 1101 -13.16 17.18 21.65
N LEU A 1102 -12.55 16.11 22.14
CA LEU A 1102 -12.84 15.59 23.48
C LEU A 1102 -12.15 16.41 24.59
N ILE A 1103 -11.06 17.09 24.22
CA ILE A 1103 -10.33 18.05 25.05
C ILE A 1103 -10.21 19.35 24.25
N THR A 1104 -10.43 20.47 24.92
CA THR A 1104 -10.39 21.82 24.37
C THR A 1104 -9.53 22.73 25.25
N CYS A 1105 -9.20 23.92 24.73
CA CYS A 1105 -8.69 25.00 25.56
C CYS A 1105 -9.15 26.38 25.06
N ASP A 1106 -8.84 27.42 25.81
CA ASP A 1106 -9.10 28.82 25.47
C ASP A 1106 -8.14 29.40 24.42
N GLN A 1107 -7.10 28.65 24.04
CA GLN A 1107 -6.10 29.06 23.05
C GLN A 1107 -6.21 28.17 21.78
N PRO A 1108 -6.92 28.61 20.71
CA PRO A 1108 -7.21 27.77 19.54
C PRO A 1108 -5.98 27.30 18.76
N ASP A 1109 -4.84 27.99 18.92
CA ASP A 1109 -3.59 27.65 18.25
C ASP A 1109 -2.75 26.57 18.94
N MET A 1110 -3.15 26.16 20.14
CA MET A 1110 -2.49 25.08 20.86
C MET A 1110 -2.72 23.73 20.18
N LEU A 1111 -1.67 22.91 20.16
CA LEU A 1111 -1.73 21.54 19.68
C LEU A 1111 -1.98 20.62 20.87
N ILE A 1112 -3.07 19.86 20.88
CA ILE A 1112 -3.44 19.00 22.01
C ILE A 1112 -3.50 17.55 21.55
N ARG A 1113 -3.03 16.61 22.38
CA ARG A 1113 -3.19 15.17 22.22
C ARG A 1113 -3.76 14.54 23.47
N LEU A 1114 -4.53 13.47 23.28
CA LEU A 1114 -5.10 12.67 24.35
C LEU A 1114 -4.60 11.23 24.21
N PHE A 1115 -3.96 10.73 25.25
CA PHE A 1115 -3.48 9.36 25.33
C PHE A 1115 -4.17 8.65 26.48
N GLN A 1116 -4.76 7.49 26.23
CA GLN A 1116 -5.21 6.59 27.29
C GLN A 1116 -3.99 5.91 27.94
N LYS A 1117 -3.88 5.99 29.26
CA LYS A 1117 -2.83 5.34 30.06
C LYS A 1117 -3.40 4.16 30.84
N THR A 1118 -2.53 3.33 31.40
CA THR A 1118 -2.96 2.17 32.20
C THR A 1118 -3.83 2.61 33.39
N GLN A 1119 -3.49 3.76 33.98
CA GLN A 1119 -4.18 4.35 35.13
C GLN A 1119 -4.85 5.70 34.81
N GLY A 1120 -5.51 5.84 33.65
CA GLY A 1120 -6.27 7.04 33.32
C GLY A 1120 -5.94 7.60 31.95
N TRP A 1121 -5.66 8.89 31.88
CA TRP A 1121 -5.41 9.64 30.65
C TRP A 1121 -4.21 10.55 30.80
N GLN A 1122 -3.57 10.86 29.68
CA GLN A 1122 -2.57 11.91 29.58
C GLN A 1122 -2.99 12.90 28.50
N VAL A 1123 -3.09 14.16 28.87
CA VAL A 1123 -3.28 15.27 27.93
C VAL A 1123 -1.92 15.90 27.69
N LEU A 1124 -1.48 15.94 26.43
CA LEU A 1124 -0.29 16.67 26.01
C LEU A 1124 -0.74 17.96 25.33
N VAL A 1125 -0.23 19.10 25.78
CA VAL A 1125 -0.52 20.42 25.24
C VAL A 1125 0.78 21.06 24.79
N HIS A 1126 0.88 21.39 23.50
CA HIS A 1126 2.07 21.99 22.89
C HIS A 1126 1.77 23.43 22.46
N ASN A 1127 2.64 24.37 22.84
CA ASN A 1127 2.58 25.76 22.41
C ASN A 1127 3.46 25.99 21.17
N PRO A 1128 2.92 26.00 19.93
CA PRO A 1128 3.75 26.21 18.73
C PRO A 1128 4.11 27.68 18.50
N THR A 1129 3.62 28.61 19.32
CA THR A 1129 3.77 30.06 19.08
C THR A 1129 5.16 30.55 19.48
N ASN A 1130 5.41 31.85 19.30
CA ASN A 1130 6.64 32.53 19.70
C ASN A 1130 6.52 33.27 21.04
N GLN A 1131 5.42 33.08 21.77
CA GLN A 1131 5.17 33.73 23.04
C GLN A 1131 4.67 32.72 24.08
N ASP A 1132 4.92 33.01 25.34
CA ASP A 1132 4.37 32.22 26.44
C ASP A 1132 2.85 32.45 26.49
N LEU A 1133 2.09 31.37 26.65
CA LEU A 1133 0.62 31.44 26.67
C LEU A 1133 0.09 30.83 27.95
N THR A 1134 -0.80 31.55 28.64
CA THR A 1134 -1.62 30.96 29.70
C THR A 1134 -2.79 30.22 29.05
N VAL A 1135 -2.88 28.92 29.35
CA VAL A 1135 -3.84 27.99 28.73
C VAL A 1135 -4.71 27.35 29.79
N ASN A 1136 -6.02 27.41 29.59
CA ASN A 1136 -7.04 26.71 30.37
C ASN A 1136 -7.50 25.47 29.61
N VAL A 1137 -7.08 24.30 30.06
CA VAL A 1137 -7.41 23.00 29.45
C VAL A 1137 -8.67 22.44 30.10
N THR A 1138 -9.66 22.10 29.27
CA THR A 1138 -10.97 21.61 29.70
C THR A 1138 -11.33 20.38 28.88
N GLY A 1139 -11.89 19.36 29.51
CA GLY A 1139 -12.49 18.25 28.78
C GLY A 1139 -14.01 18.39 28.72
N VAL A 1140 -14.58 17.84 27.64
CA VAL A 1140 -15.99 18.01 27.31
C VAL A 1140 -16.86 17.15 28.24
N ILE A 1141 -18.00 17.71 28.69
CA ILE A 1141 -19.07 16.95 29.37
C ILE A 1141 -19.47 15.74 28.52
N GLY A 1142 -19.49 14.55 29.11
CA GLY A 1142 -19.76 13.29 28.41
C GLY A 1142 -18.58 12.72 27.64
N GLY A 1143 -17.42 13.39 27.67
CA GLY A 1143 -16.14 12.86 27.18
C GLY A 1143 -15.41 12.02 28.25
N PRO A 1144 -14.24 11.46 27.90
CA PRO A 1144 -13.48 10.58 28.80
C PRO A 1144 -12.85 11.28 30.00
N VAL A 1145 -12.71 12.60 29.96
CA VAL A 1145 -12.07 13.42 31.00
C VAL A 1145 -12.88 14.71 31.22
N PRO A 1146 -14.09 14.67 31.81
CA PRO A 1146 -14.98 15.82 31.82
C PRO A 1146 -14.52 16.93 32.79
N GLY A 1147 -14.75 18.19 32.41
CA GLY A 1147 -14.58 19.35 33.29
C GLY A 1147 -13.22 20.04 33.18
N LYS A 1148 -12.94 20.96 34.12
CA LYS A 1148 -11.66 21.69 34.15
C LYS A 1148 -10.54 20.70 34.46
N ILE A 1149 -9.53 20.67 33.61
CA ILE A 1149 -8.37 19.77 33.76
C ILE A 1149 -7.25 20.52 34.47
N ALA A 1150 -6.74 21.60 33.87
CA ALA A 1150 -5.65 22.38 34.43
C ALA A 1150 -5.51 23.78 33.81
N THR A 1151 -4.79 24.67 34.48
CA THR A 1151 -4.37 25.98 33.97
C THR A 1151 -2.87 26.13 34.16
N ALA A 1152 -2.13 26.53 33.12
CA ALA A 1152 -0.71 26.85 33.25
C ALA A 1152 -0.25 27.83 32.17
N THR A 1153 0.83 28.56 32.44
CA THR A 1153 1.58 29.28 31.41
C THR A 1153 2.58 28.33 30.77
N ILE A 1154 2.42 28.09 29.48
CA ILE A 1154 3.24 27.15 28.71
C ILE A 1154 4.25 27.97 27.89
N PRO A 1155 5.56 27.80 28.12
CA PRO A 1155 6.57 28.52 27.37
C PRO A 1155 6.48 28.28 25.86
N ALA A 1156 6.88 29.28 25.08
CA ALA A 1156 6.92 29.19 23.62
C ALA A 1156 7.73 27.95 23.15
N GLY A 1157 7.13 27.12 22.31
CA GLY A 1157 7.76 25.94 21.73
C GLY A 1157 8.04 24.80 22.72
N THR A 1158 7.20 24.63 23.74
CA THR A 1158 7.34 23.54 24.73
C THR A 1158 6.08 22.69 24.86
N ASP A 1159 6.28 21.45 25.34
CA ASP A 1159 5.21 20.50 25.66
C ASP A 1159 4.88 20.56 27.16
N TRP A 1160 3.59 20.55 27.50
CA TRP A 1160 3.06 20.36 28.84
C TRP A 1160 2.24 19.07 28.91
N LYS A 1161 2.68 18.10 29.71
CA LYS A 1161 2.00 16.81 29.90
C LYS A 1161 1.23 16.80 31.21
N ILE A 1162 -0.06 16.50 31.16
CA ILE A 1162 -0.97 16.45 32.30
C ILE A 1162 -1.50 15.02 32.42
N ASN A 1163 -1.22 14.34 33.53
CA ASN A 1163 -1.82 13.05 33.81
C ASN A 1163 -3.13 13.27 34.58
N VAL A 1164 -4.19 12.61 34.12
CA VAL A 1164 -5.53 12.68 34.72
C VAL A 1164 -5.93 11.27 35.13
N SER A 1165 -6.22 11.08 36.42
CA SER A 1165 -6.74 9.81 36.93
C SER A 1165 -8.13 9.52 36.35
N LYS A 1166 -8.50 8.23 36.30
CA LYS A 1166 -9.84 7.80 35.87
C LYS A 1166 -10.96 8.40 36.70
#